data_AF-A0A899FU72-F1
#
_entry.id   AF-A0A899FU72-F1
#
_cell.length_a   1.000
_cell.length_b   1.000
_cell.length_c   1.000
_cell.angle_alpha   90.00
_cell.angle_beta   90.00
_cell.angle_gamma   90.00
#
_symmetry.space_group_name_H-M   'P 1'
#
loop_
_entity.id
_entity.type
_entity.pdbx_description
1 polymer ?
#
loop_
_entity_poly.entity_id
_entity_poly.type
_entity_poly.pdbx_seq_one_letter_code
_entity_poly.pdbx_strand_id
1 'polypeptide(L)'
;MPKNSLNINSKKMHDASQLQRSPYYKETLASLTVQQNPETKINVLNKVYLNSSQLKRAGLSTGDLVLVENDKPSMPYSFGIAWMHSGTGVDEVKLSENLRKKGKILLGQQVSIRKYPLSALKAEAIGIETLNLGSDDSILNRIKDFLVKIKYVSIGSEYEYHYQGKTVIVKIKMVNNLNELTNRIKSMEISDKRVYQDVFLVTKDTKVALSWDISDNPSFKVTFANIGGLKHQIELLKDYIELPLLKPKCFEIFGISPPKGMLLYGPSGTGKTMLLRAIANETKAYVELVNGPSIIGKYLGETEANLCKIFENAKKNQPSIIFIDEIDAIAPKRGEDTVERRIVATLLTLMDGMNSSGQVVVVAATNKPNVLDEALRRPGRFEKEIEIGVPNIDARLEILNLYFSKMPHDLDDDDIKKLAKRTHGYVGADLASICREASILAIKRGIDKNIPEKDFTISKYDMEIALKNVRQSAMREIFLETPHVRWSDIGGQEIIKQKLREAIEWPLTHPETFSRLGISPPKGILLYGPPGCSKTLIAKAAATEAGINFFAIKGPEVFNKYVGESERAIREIFRKARLASPSMIFFDEIDALSINRGSGEETNDRVLSALLNELDGIENLINVTVLAATNRPDVIDNALLRPGRFDKIVYVGLPDLETRKDIFKIKFRTMNIANDVDIQELSEKTDGCSGAEIAALCQDAGINAMYDNINAINIEKKHFDKALMNLVKHTTLEMIDFYKSFNHGHLFKHT
;
A
#
# COMPACT_ATOMS: atom_id res chain seq x y z
N MET A 1 47.67 6.62 -38.05
CA MET A 1 46.91 7.87 -38.29
C MET A 1 46.14 8.20 -37.02
N PRO A 2 46.24 9.44 -36.50
CA PRO A 2 46.54 9.65 -35.09
C PRO A 2 45.42 10.28 -34.26
N LYS A 3 45.57 10.12 -32.93
CA LYS A 3 44.96 10.92 -31.86
C LYS A 3 45.31 12.40 -32.06
N ASN A 4 44.33 13.28 -32.09
CA ASN A 4 44.52 14.73 -31.96
C ASN A 4 43.69 15.27 -30.78
N SER A 5 44.29 15.19 -29.60
CA SER A 5 44.03 16.07 -28.47
C SER A 5 44.74 17.39 -28.73
N LEU A 6 43.97 18.45 -29.00
CA LEU A 6 44.47 19.81 -29.18
C LEU A 6 44.82 20.43 -27.81
N ASN A 7 46.13 20.50 -27.56
CA ASN A 7 46.77 21.46 -26.66
C ASN A 7 46.51 22.88 -27.16
N ILE A 8 45.85 23.73 -26.37
CA ILE A 8 45.99 25.18 -26.46
C ILE A 8 46.10 25.78 -25.04
N ASN A 9 47.36 26.03 -24.69
CA ASN A 9 47.88 27.18 -23.95
C ASN A 9 47.48 27.41 -22.49
N SER A 10 48.32 26.86 -21.63
CA SER A 10 48.91 27.49 -20.44
C SER A 10 49.47 28.89 -20.74
N LYS A 11 48.60 29.91 -20.79
CA LYS A 11 48.99 31.33 -20.83
C LYS A 11 47.79 32.21 -20.44
N LYS A 12 47.36 32.15 -19.17
CA LYS A 12 46.40 33.12 -18.57
C LYS A 12 46.35 33.04 -17.04
N MET A 13 47.49 32.78 -16.39
CA MET A 13 47.63 32.85 -14.92
C MET A 13 48.40 34.07 -14.42
N HIS A 14 48.63 35.09 -15.27
CA HIS A 14 49.37 36.30 -14.89
C HIS A 14 48.65 37.64 -15.07
N ASP A 15 47.39 37.66 -15.53
CA ASP A 15 46.63 38.92 -15.76
C ASP A 15 45.44 39.12 -14.81
N ALA A 16 45.60 38.78 -13.54
CA ALA A 16 44.62 39.10 -12.48
C ALA A 16 45.13 40.18 -11.50
N SER A 17 46.17 40.93 -11.87
CA SER A 17 46.81 41.97 -11.04
C SER A 17 46.51 43.40 -11.47
N GLN A 18 45.62 43.62 -12.45
CA GLN A 18 45.18 44.96 -12.86
C GLN A 18 43.72 44.97 -13.30
N LEU A 19 42.79 45.00 -12.34
CA LEU A 19 41.42 45.49 -12.58
C LEU A 19 41.16 46.63 -11.59
N GLN A 20 40.87 47.78 -12.20
CA GLN A 20 40.86 49.09 -11.60
C GLN A 20 39.79 49.23 -10.52
N ARG A 21 40.18 49.93 -9.46
CA ARG A 21 39.31 50.47 -8.41
C ARG A 21 38.16 51.26 -9.04
N SER A 22 36.93 50.82 -8.82
CA SER A 22 35.74 51.65 -9.03
C SER A 22 35.63 52.71 -7.92
N PRO A 23 35.07 53.90 -8.18
CA PRO A 23 35.23 55.07 -7.31
C PRO A 23 34.32 55.09 -6.07
N TYR A 24 33.59 54.02 -5.79
CA TYR A 24 32.58 53.95 -4.72
C TYR A 24 33.09 53.38 -3.38
N TYR A 25 34.35 52.92 -3.32
CA TYR A 25 34.94 52.32 -2.11
C TYR A 25 36.06 53.20 -1.55
N LYS A 26 35.70 54.18 -0.72
CA LYS A 26 36.68 55.01 0.02
C LYS A 26 36.71 54.79 1.53
N GLU A 27 35.86 53.94 2.09
CA GLU A 27 35.74 53.79 3.55
C GLU A 27 35.81 52.31 3.95
N THR A 28 37.02 51.80 4.14
CA THR A 28 37.25 50.45 4.68
C THR A 28 38.36 50.52 5.73
N LEU A 29 38.09 50.06 6.95
CA LEU A 29 39.13 49.82 7.93
C LEU A 29 39.75 48.46 7.62
N ALA A 30 40.98 48.47 7.11
CA ALA A 30 41.76 47.27 6.89
C ALA A 30 42.44 46.84 8.21
N SER A 31 42.25 45.56 8.55
CA SER A 31 42.94 44.79 9.62
C SER A 31 42.91 45.37 11.03
N LEU A 32 41.88 45.04 11.81
CA LEU A 32 41.80 45.30 13.25
C LEU A 32 41.87 43.98 14.04
N THR A 33 42.57 44.00 15.18
CA THR A 33 42.77 42.79 16.01
C THR A 33 41.61 42.58 16.97
N VAL A 34 41.00 41.39 16.94
CA VAL A 34 39.82 41.10 17.77
C VAL A 34 40.20 40.80 19.21
N GLN A 35 39.67 41.59 20.14
CA GLN A 35 39.76 41.35 21.58
C GLN A 35 38.40 41.01 22.21
N GLN A 36 38.45 40.34 23.36
CA GLN A 36 37.26 40.02 24.15
C GLN A 36 36.79 41.26 24.91
N ASN A 37 35.47 41.48 24.92
CA ASN A 37 34.89 42.55 25.74
C ASN A 37 34.89 42.14 27.23
N PRO A 38 35.43 42.96 28.16
CA PRO A 38 35.42 42.67 29.60
C PRO A 38 34.05 42.91 30.27
N GLU A 39 33.11 43.63 29.65
CA GLU A 39 31.78 43.84 30.23
C GLU A 39 30.84 42.65 29.93
N THR A 40 30.91 41.62 30.77
CA THR A 40 30.00 40.46 30.78
C THR A 40 28.66 40.78 31.45
N LYS A 41 27.97 41.84 31.00
CA LYS A 41 26.57 42.12 31.40
C LYS A 41 25.64 42.01 30.19
N ILE A 42 25.27 40.76 29.89
CA ILE A 42 23.98 40.16 29.47
C ILE A 42 23.01 40.92 28.50
N ASN A 43 23.22 42.18 28.10
CA ASN A 43 22.23 42.94 27.31
C ASN A 43 22.79 43.66 26.07
N VAL A 44 23.99 43.33 25.59
CA VAL A 44 24.59 44.08 24.47
C VAL A 44 24.71 43.25 23.20
N LEU A 45 23.58 43.14 22.52
CA LEU A 45 23.39 42.42 21.28
C LEU A 45 24.15 43.07 20.11
N ASN A 46 24.92 42.24 19.39
CA ASN A 46 25.57 42.52 18.10
C ASN A 46 26.24 43.90 17.98
N LYS A 47 26.81 44.48 19.04
CA LYS A 47 27.60 45.71 18.94
C LYS A 47 29.07 45.42 18.61
N VAL A 48 29.61 46.23 17.71
CA VAL A 48 31.03 46.29 17.36
C VAL A 48 31.58 47.56 17.98
N TYR A 49 32.44 47.40 18.99
CA TYR A 49 32.99 48.54 19.70
C TYR A 49 34.24 49.06 19.00
N LEU A 50 34.17 50.34 18.63
CA LEU A 50 35.22 51.06 17.91
C LEU A 50 35.61 52.31 18.69
N ASN A 51 36.87 52.71 18.54
CA ASN A 51 37.36 53.98 19.04
C ASN A 51 36.84 55.14 18.17
N SER A 52 36.74 56.33 18.77
CA SER A 52 36.33 57.56 18.09
C SER A 52 37.19 57.91 16.85
N SER A 53 38.48 57.55 16.86
CA SER A 53 39.40 57.71 15.72
C SER A 53 39.12 56.71 14.59
N GLN A 54 38.77 55.46 14.93
CA GLN A 54 38.40 54.42 13.97
C GLN A 54 37.06 54.73 13.30
N LEU A 55 36.07 55.18 14.08
CA LEU A 55 34.76 55.60 13.56
C LEU A 55 34.91 56.74 12.53
N LYS A 56 35.72 57.76 12.84
CA LYS A 56 36.02 58.85 11.91
C LYS A 56 36.79 58.40 10.66
N ARG A 57 37.75 57.46 10.80
CA ARG A 57 38.50 56.89 9.66
C ARG A 57 37.62 56.07 8.70
N ALA A 58 36.59 55.43 9.23
CA ALA A 58 35.66 54.62 8.45
C ALA A 58 34.40 55.35 7.97
N GLY A 59 34.27 56.65 8.24
CA GLY A 59 33.02 57.39 7.95
C GLY A 59 31.79 56.82 8.65
N LEU A 60 31.98 56.16 9.81
CA LEU A 60 30.93 55.50 10.59
C LEU A 60 30.45 56.40 11.74
N SER A 61 29.14 56.50 11.90
CA SER A 61 28.51 57.07 13.09
C SER A 61 28.12 55.96 14.08
N THR A 62 28.00 56.31 15.36
CA THR A 62 27.43 55.39 16.35
C THR A 62 26.01 55.01 15.96
N GLY A 63 25.74 53.71 15.80
CA GLY A 63 24.45 53.20 15.34
C GLY A 63 24.42 52.76 13.87
N ASP A 64 25.50 52.97 13.11
CA ASP A 64 25.61 52.49 11.73
C ASP A 64 25.81 50.97 11.69
N LEU A 65 25.23 50.33 10.67
CA LEU A 65 25.38 48.90 10.41
C LEU A 65 26.74 48.64 9.75
N VAL A 66 27.52 47.74 10.35
CA VAL A 66 28.84 47.34 9.86
C VAL A 66 28.90 45.86 9.56
N LEU A 67 29.58 45.54 8.47
CA LEU A 67 29.95 44.20 8.07
C LEU A 67 31.36 43.91 8.58
N VAL A 68 31.51 42.82 9.32
CA VAL A 68 32.78 42.30 9.81
C VAL A 68 33.16 41.08 8.96
N GLU A 69 34.18 41.24 8.13
CA GLU A 69 34.72 40.18 7.28
C GLU A 69 36.06 39.68 7.82
N ASN A 70 36.31 38.40 7.65
CA ASN A 70 37.63 37.81 7.86
C ASN A 70 38.49 38.03 6.60
N ASP A 71 39.82 38.06 6.72
CA ASP A 71 40.74 38.28 5.58
C ASP A 71 40.63 37.21 4.47
N LYS A 72 39.93 36.10 4.73
CA LYS A 72 39.62 35.07 3.72
C LYS A 72 38.20 35.29 3.16
N PRO A 73 38.05 35.65 1.86
CA PRO A 73 36.76 35.93 1.23
C PRO A 73 35.81 34.71 1.10
N SER A 74 36.24 33.51 1.52
CA SER A 74 35.46 32.28 1.51
C SER A 74 34.92 31.87 2.89
N MET A 75 35.11 32.69 3.94
CA MET A 75 34.67 32.42 5.31
C MET A 75 33.42 33.23 5.70
N PRO A 76 32.63 32.76 6.68
CA PRO A 76 31.38 33.42 7.09
C PRO A 76 31.64 34.83 7.64
N TYR A 77 30.83 35.79 7.22
CA TYR A 77 30.83 37.18 7.66
C TYR A 77 29.82 37.41 8.80
N SER A 78 30.00 38.47 9.59
CA SER A 78 29.10 38.85 10.68
C SER A 78 28.64 40.30 10.55
N PHE A 79 27.36 40.57 10.83
CA PHE A 79 26.81 41.93 10.88
C PHE A 79 26.67 42.43 12.31
N GLY A 80 27.14 43.64 12.58
CA GLY A 80 26.97 44.30 13.87
C GLY A 80 26.70 45.79 13.76
N ILE A 81 26.41 46.43 14.88
CA ILE A 81 26.14 47.86 14.99
C ILE A 81 27.39 48.54 15.57
N ALA A 82 27.93 49.54 14.89
CA ALA A 82 29.07 50.29 15.35
C ALA A 82 28.72 51.09 16.61
N TRP A 83 29.48 50.91 17.69
CA TRP A 83 29.30 51.62 18.95
C TRP A 83 30.62 52.21 19.43
N MET A 84 30.59 53.45 19.91
CA MET A 84 31.80 54.10 20.40
C MET A 84 32.16 53.60 21.80
N HIS A 85 33.42 53.21 21.99
CA HIS A 85 33.93 52.82 23.31
C HIS A 85 35.34 53.36 23.54
N SER A 86 35.50 54.13 24.61
CA SER A 86 36.74 54.87 24.94
C SER A 86 37.92 53.97 25.33
N GLY A 87 37.67 52.71 25.72
CA GLY A 87 38.68 51.77 26.20
C GLY A 87 39.22 50.78 25.15
N THR A 88 39.22 51.15 23.86
CA THR A 88 39.75 50.32 22.76
C THR A 88 41.03 50.94 22.18
N GLY A 89 42.08 50.13 21.98
CA GLY A 89 43.30 50.56 21.29
C GLY A 89 43.02 50.96 19.83
N VAL A 90 43.93 51.75 19.23
CA VAL A 90 43.75 52.31 17.87
C VAL A 90 43.63 51.22 16.79
N ASP A 91 44.20 50.04 17.02
CA ASP A 91 44.19 48.90 16.10
C ASP A 91 43.42 47.68 16.65
N GLU A 92 42.63 47.88 17.71
CA GLU A 92 41.87 46.83 18.38
C GLU A 92 40.36 47.01 18.17
N VAL A 93 39.64 45.90 18.03
CA VAL A 93 38.17 45.86 17.99
C VAL A 93 37.67 44.89 19.03
N LYS A 94 36.70 45.33 19.83
CA LYS A 94 35.99 44.44 20.75
C LYS A 94 34.69 43.98 20.10
N LEU A 95 34.57 42.67 19.91
CA LEU A 95 33.38 42.01 19.37
C LEU A 95 32.62 41.27 20.49
N SER A 96 31.29 41.22 20.38
CA SER A 96 30.48 40.36 21.25
C SER A 96 30.70 38.88 20.93
N GLU A 97 30.44 38.01 21.90
CA GLU A 97 30.62 36.56 21.76
C GLU A 97 29.75 35.97 20.63
N ASN A 98 28.51 36.48 20.46
CA ASN A 98 27.59 36.04 19.41
C ASN A 98 28.11 36.40 18.00
N LEU A 99 28.70 37.58 17.83
CA LEU A 99 29.33 37.99 16.56
C LEU A 99 30.52 37.10 16.20
N ARG A 100 31.32 36.73 17.21
CA ARG A 100 32.47 35.84 17.03
C ARG A 100 32.05 34.42 16.64
N LYS A 101 31.02 33.87 17.30
CA LYS A 101 30.49 32.53 16.98
C LYS A 101 29.95 32.46 15.55
N LYS A 102 29.21 33.48 15.10
CA LYS A 102 28.68 33.57 13.73
C LYS A 102 29.78 33.66 12.65
N GLY A 103 30.75 34.54 12.87
CA GLY A 103 31.83 34.77 11.89
C GLY A 103 32.95 33.74 11.97
N LYS A 104 32.89 32.78 12.91
CA LYS A 104 33.99 31.87 13.27
C LYS A 104 35.31 32.62 13.51
N ILE A 105 35.23 33.77 14.19
CA ILE A 105 36.36 34.66 14.44
C ILE A 105 37.00 34.31 15.78
N LEU A 106 38.29 33.99 15.76
CA LEU A 106 39.10 33.71 16.95
C LEU A 106 39.63 35.01 17.57
N LEU A 107 39.90 34.99 18.88
CA LEU A 107 40.58 36.10 19.56
C LEU A 107 41.99 36.29 18.99
N GLY A 108 42.41 37.53 18.78
CA GLY A 108 43.70 37.87 18.17
C GLY A 108 43.75 37.81 16.65
N GLN A 109 42.65 37.41 15.98
CA GLN A 109 42.57 37.40 14.52
C GLN A 109 42.32 38.82 13.97
N GLN A 110 42.86 39.10 12.78
CA GLN A 110 42.58 40.35 12.06
C GLN A 110 41.24 40.26 11.32
N VAL A 111 40.45 41.32 11.43
CA VAL A 111 39.16 41.47 10.75
C VAL A 111 39.11 42.79 9.99
N SER A 112 38.40 42.80 8.87
CA SER A 112 38.09 44.03 8.13
C SER A 112 36.66 44.47 8.42
N ILE A 113 36.48 45.76 8.65
CA ILE A 113 35.17 46.35 8.94
C ILE A 113 34.77 47.28 7.80
N ARG A 114 33.60 47.01 7.23
CA ARG A 114 33.01 47.77 6.12
C ARG A 114 31.68 48.36 6.55
N LYS A 115 31.42 49.60 6.11
CA LYS A 115 30.10 50.21 6.25
C LYS A 115 29.11 49.51 5.32
N TYR A 116 27.98 49.06 5.85
CA TYR A 116 26.93 48.47 5.01
C TYR A 116 26.09 49.61 4.41
N PRO A 117 25.97 49.72 3.07
CA PRO A 117 25.16 50.77 2.46
C PRO A 117 23.69 50.56 2.86
N LEU A 118 23.13 51.59 3.50
CA LEU A 118 21.78 51.66 4.05
C LEU A 118 20.71 51.35 3.00
N SER A 119 20.43 50.07 2.78
CA SER A 119 19.21 49.59 2.13
C SER A 119 18.79 48.25 2.74
N ALA A 120 18.74 48.19 4.08
CA ALA A 120 18.13 47.07 4.77
C ALA A 120 16.62 47.06 4.45
N LEU A 121 16.13 45.91 3.96
CA LEU A 121 14.72 45.74 3.62
C LEU A 121 13.88 45.77 4.91
N LYS A 122 12.73 46.45 4.89
CA LYS A 122 11.80 46.43 6.03
C LYS A 122 11.24 45.02 6.19
N ALA A 123 11.28 44.44 7.39
CA ALA A 123 10.58 43.19 7.64
C ALA A 123 9.07 43.45 7.71
N GLU A 124 8.24 42.70 6.99
CA GLU A 124 6.78 42.73 7.18
C GLU A 124 6.36 41.72 8.25
N ALA A 125 6.95 40.54 8.24
CA ALA A 125 6.73 39.51 9.24
C ALA A 125 8.00 38.73 9.59
N ILE A 126 8.14 38.36 10.87
CA ILE A 126 9.28 37.60 11.42
C ILE A 126 8.75 36.32 12.08
N GLY A 127 9.26 35.18 11.63
CA GLY A 127 9.01 33.86 12.21
C GLY A 127 10.10 33.52 13.24
N ILE A 128 9.66 33.23 14.47
CA ILE A 128 10.52 32.95 15.62
C ILE A 128 10.29 31.53 16.12
N GLU A 129 11.35 30.86 16.54
CA GLU A 129 11.32 29.62 17.32
C GLU A 129 11.80 29.91 18.75
N THR A 130 10.96 29.66 19.75
CA THR A 130 11.36 29.75 21.16
C THR A 130 11.54 28.36 21.75
N LEU A 131 12.73 28.07 22.28
CA LEU A 131 12.92 26.89 23.10
C LEU A 131 12.28 27.15 24.49
N ASN A 132 11.28 26.33 24.83
CA ASN A 132 10.68 26.15 26.17
C ASN A 132 9.49 27.02 26.63
N LEU A 133 8.67 27.60 25.76
CA LEU A 133 7.40 28.25 26.18
C LEU A 133 6.25 27.94 25.23
N GLY A 134 5.07 27.73 25.81
CA GLY A 134 3.80 27.62 25.08
C GLY A 134 3.33 28.96 24.54
N SER A 135 2.40 28.89 23.59
CA SER A 135 1.86 29.99 22.79
C SER A 135 0.95 30.92 23.60
N ASP A 136 1.54 31.93 24.25
CA ASP A 136 0.82 33.08 24.81
C ASP A 136 1.07 34.34 23.97
N ASP A 137 0.01 34.97 23.47
CA ASP A 137 0.06 36.22 22.69
C ASP A 137 0.71 37.40 23.43
N SER A 138 0.69 37.37 24.77
CA SER A 138 1.34 38.39 25.61
C SER A 138 2.87 38.34 25.54
N ILE A 139 3.45 37.14 25.34
CA ILE A 139 4.90 36.92 25.22
C ILE A 139 5.37 37.37 23.84
N LEU A 140 4.60 37.07 22.79
CA LEU A 140 4.87 37.50 21.41
C LEU A 140 4.97 39.02 21.28
N ASN A 141 4.05 39.76 21.91
CA ASN A 141 4.09 41.22 21.91
C ASN A 141 5.33 41.78 22.63
N ARG A 142 5.77 41.16 23.73
CA ARG A 142 7.00 41.57 24.43
C ARG A 142 8.27 41.21 23.66
N ILE A 143 8.29 40.07 22.96
CA ILE A 143 9.38 39.70 22.04
C ILE A 143 9.42 40.68 20.87
N LYS A 144 8.27 41.12 20.36
CA LYS A 144 8.17 42.17 19.32
C LYS A 144 8.79 43.48 19.81
N ASP A 145 8.47 43.96 21.00
CA ASP A 145 9.09 45.16 21.58
C ASP A 145 10.62 45.01 21.74
N PHE A 146 11.08 43.81 22.10
CA PHE A 146 12.50 43.50 22.19
C PHE A 146 13.19 43.53 20.82
N LEU A 147 12.58 42.96 19.77
CA LEU A 147 13.11 42.99 18.41
C LEU A 147 13.11 44.41 17.80
N VAL A 148 12.11 45.23 18.11
CA VAL A 148 12.08 46.66 17.71
C VAL A 148 13.25 47.42 18.32
N LYS A 149 13.64 47.12 19.58
CA LYS A 149 14.83 47.73 20.20
C LYS A 149 16.14 47.32 19.52
N ILE A 150 16.20 46.12 18.96
CA ILE A 150 17.40 45.60 18.27
C ILE A 150 17.55 46.25 16.88
N LYS A 151 16.45 46.72 16.28
CA LYS A 151 16.37 47.47 15.01
C LYS A 151 16.74 46.65 13.76
N TYR A 152 17.78 45.83 13.81
CA TYR A 152 18.24 44.99 12.69
C TYR A 152 18.34 43.52 13.08
N VAL A 153 17.80 42.66 12.23
CA VAL A 153 17.73 41.22 12.45
C VAL A 153 18.31 40.47 11.25
N SER A 154 19.00 39.35 11.53
CA SER A 154 19.44 38.41 10.49
C SER A 154 18.87 37.01 10.68
N ILE A 155 18.63 36.31 9.58
CA ILE A 155 18.15 34.92 9.58
C ILE A 155 19.19 34.02 10.26
N GLY A 156 18.72 33.09 11.10
CA GLY A 156 19.56 32.17 11.88
C GLY A 156 20.16 32.77 13.16
N SER A 157 19.83 34.02 13.50
CA SER A 157 20.24 34.63 14.78
C SER A 157 19.52 34.01 15.96
N GLU A 158 20.26 33.76 17.03
CA GLU A 158 19.75 33.37 18.34
C GLU A 158 19.87 34.56 19.31
N TYR A 159 18.78 34.88 20.00
CA TYR A 159 18.70 35.94 20.98
C TYR A 159 18.24 35.37 22.31
N GLU A 160 18.95 35.68 23.38
CA GLU A 160 18.51 35.33 24.74
C GLU A 160 17.60 36.44 25.27
N TYR A 161 16.38 36.06 25.64
CA TYR A 161 15.36 36.92 26.24
C TYR A 161 14.99 36.40 27.62
N HIS A 162 15.16 37.22 28.65
CA HIS A 162 14.81 36.85 30.02
C HIS A 162 13.35 37.21 30.32
N TYR A 163 12.51 36.21 30.61
CA TYR A 163 11.12 36.40 31.01
C TYR A 163 10.85 35.78 32.38
N GLN A 164 10.43 36.59 33.36
CA GLN A 164 10.08 36.14 34.72
C GLN A 164 11.12 35.22 35.38
N GLY A 165 12.42 35.52 35.20
CA GLY A 165 13.51 34.73 35.78
C GLY A 165 13.93 33.49 34.97
N LYS A 166 13.27 33.19 33.84
CA LYS A 166 13.68 32.15 32.89
C LYS A 166 14.38 32.73 31.67
N THR A 167 15.43 32.07 31.18
CA THR A 167 16.13 32.41 29.95
C THR A 167 15.40 31.75 28.77
N VAL A 168 14.99 32.54 27.78
CA VAL A 168 14.30 32.07 26.56
C VAL A 168 15.23 32.32 25.39
N ILE A 169 15.57 31.28 24.63
CA ILE A 169 16.36 31.45 23.40
C ILE A 169 15.37 31.59 22.24
N VAL A 170 15.40 32.76 21.62
CA VAL A 170 14.60 33.21 20.47
C VAL A 170 15.46 33.04 19.22
N LYS A 171 15.19 32.02 18.41
CA LYS A 171 15.87 31.79 17.14
C LYS A 171 15.03 32.30 15.98
N ILE A 172 15.62 33.09 15.09
CA ILE A 172 14.91 33.67 13.96
C ILE A 172 15.10 32.77 12.73
N LYS A 173 14.02 32.12 12.30
CA LYS A 173 14.04 31.17 11.17
C LYS A 173 13.77 31.84 9.83
N MET A 174 12.80 32.76 9.77
CA MET A 174 12.36 33.34 8.50
C MET A 174 11.92 34.79 8.66
N VAL A 175 12.18 35.59 7.62
CA VAL A 175 11.65 36.95 7.47
C VAL A 175 11.02 37.04 6.09
N ASN A 176 9.75 37.44 6.03
CA ASN A 176 9.01 37.48 4.78
C ASN A 176 9.12 38.88 4.17
N ASN A 177 9.62 38.94 2.92
CA ASN A 177 9.56 40.12 2.06
C ASN A 177 9.71 39.73 0.58
N LEU A 178 8.71 39.01 0.04
CA LEU A 178 8.80 38.32 -1.25
C LEU A 178 8.80 39.25 -2.48
N ASN A 179 8.24 40.47 -2.39
CA ASN A 179 7.98 41.31 -3.56
C ASN A 179 9.11 42.29 -3.93
N GLU A 180 9.89 42.79 -2.96
CA GLU A 180 11.03 43.69 -3.26
C GLU A 180 12.32 42.92 -3.60
N LEU A 181 12.50 41.72 -3.02
CA LEU A 181 13.68 40.87 -3.24
C LEU A 181 13.76 40.37 -4.68
N THR A 182 12.65 39.92 -5.26
CA THR A 182 12.61 39.40 -6.64
C THR A 182 12.89 40.46 -7.69
N ASN A 183 12.46 41.71 -7.47
CA ASN A 183 12.67 42.80 -8.41
C ASN A 183 14.10 43.34 -8.42
N ARG A 184 14.79 43.35 -7.27
CA ARG A 184 16.21 43.78 -7.20
C ARG A 184 17.21 42.68 -7.55
N ILE A 185 16.88 41.40 -7.35
CA ILE A 185 17.75 40.27 -7.76
C ILE A 185 17.94 40.23 -9.28
N LYS A 186 16.96 40.71 -10.06
CA LYS A 186 17.05 40.78 -11.52
C LYS A 186 18.00 41.88 -12.02
N SER A 187 18.38 42.85 -11.20
CA SER A 187 19.14 44.04 -11.62
C SER A 187 20.62 44.06 -11.17
N MET A 188 21.16 42.99 -10.59
CA MET A 188 22.54 42.98 -10.04
C MET A 188 23.38 41.77 -10.47
N GLU A 189 24.68 42.00 -10.72
CA GLU A 189 25.66 41.00 -11.15
C GLU A 189 26.13 40.05 -10.02
N ILE A 190 26.72 38.92 -10.44
CA ILE A 190 26.83 37.65 -9.69
C ILE A 190 27.74 37.72 -8.44
N SER A 191 28.66 38.68 -8.34
CA SER A 191 29.53 38.82 -7.17
C SER A 191 28.84 39.47 -5.96
N ASP A 192 27.83 40.30 -6.18
CA ASP A 192 27.09 41.00 -5.12
C ASP A 192 26.01 40.12 -4.47
N LYS A 193 25.66 38.98 -5.07
CA LYS A 193 24.60 38.09 -4.59
C LYS A 193 24.82 37.52 -3.19
N ARG A 194 26.08 37.40 -2.73
CA ARG A 194 26.39 36.82 -1.41
C ARG A 194 26.38 37.82 -0.27
N VAL A 195 26.44 39.13 -0.54
CA VAL A 195 26.60 40.16 0.52
C VAL A 195 25.25 40.78 0.93
N TYR A 196 24.22 40.66 0.09
CA TYR A 196 22.93 41.35 0.29
C TYR A 196 21.81 40.52 0.93
N GLN A 197 22.07 39.30 1.42
CA GLN A 197 20.96 38.37 1.70
C GLN A 197 20.35 38.37 3.11
N ASP A 198 20.94 39.01 4.13
CA ASP A 198 20.61 38.58 5.49
C ASP A 198 20.26 39.68 6.51
N VAL A 199 20.03 40.94 6.15
CA VAL A 199 19.68 41.98 7.16
C VAL A 199 18.36 42.67 6.89
N PHE A 200 17.45 42.56 7.86
CA PHE A 200 16.11 43.14 7.82
C PHE A 200 15.90 44.18 8.93
N LEU A 201 15.23 45.29 8.60
CA LEU A 201 14.86 46.35 9.54
C LEU A 201 13.52 46.01 10.22
N VAL A 202 13.51 45.95 11.55
CA VAL A 202 12.29 45.71 12.34
C VAL A 202 11.68 47.05 12.76
N THR A 203 10.45 47.30 12.34
CA THR A 203 9.63 48.45 12.73
C THR A 203 8.47 48.03 13.64
N LYS A 204 7.75 48.98 14.26
CA LYS A 204 6.58 48.65 15.11
C LYS A 204 5.46 47.93 14.33
N ASP A 205 5.46 48.01 13.01
CA ASP A 205 4.45 47.43 12.14
C ASP A 205 4.72 45.94 11.82
N THR A 206 5.91 45.43 12.15
CA THR A 206 6.25 44.02 11.88
C THR A 206 5.38 43.08 12.69
N LYS A 207 4.80 42.06 12.05
CA LYS A 207 4.09 40.98 12.73
C LYS A 207 5.09 39.90 13.15
N VAL A 208 5.04 39.49 14.41
CA VAL A 208 5.90 38.44 14.96
C VAL A 208 5.03 37.24 15.27
N ALA A 209 5.38 36.07 14.72
CA ALA A 209 4.67 34.82 14.97
C ALA A 209 5.66 33.72 15.40
N LEU A 210 5.24 32.91 16.37
CA LEU A 210 5.89 31.63 16.69
C LEU A 210 5.65 30.72 15.49
N SER A 211 6.74 30.29 14.84
CA SER A 211 6.76 29.44 13.65
C SER A 211 5.55 29.67 12.76
N TRP A 212 5.70 30.48 11.71
CA TRP A 212 4.77 30.34 10.59
C TRP A 212 4.68 28.86 10.32
N ASP A 213 3.47 28.30 10.43
CA ASP A 213 3.20 26.93 10.03
C ASP A 213 3.67 26.87 8.60
N ILE A 214 4.90 26.40 8.44
CA ILE A 214 5.31 25.73 7.24
C ILE A 214 4.33 24.56 7.29
N SER A 215 3.21 24.75 6.59
CA SER A 215 2.72 23.70 5.72
C SER A 215 3.95 23.31 4.91
N ASP A 216 4.79 22.48 5.53
CA ASP A 216 5.57 21.51 4.84
C ASP A 216 4.44 20.73 4.18
N ASN A 217 4.08 21.16 2.96
CA ASN A 217 3.63 20.22 1.97
C ASN A 217 4.61 19.07 2.17
N PRO A 218 4.17 17.93 2.73
CA PRO A 218 5.07 16.83 2.96
C PRO A 218 5.64 16.62 1.57
N SER A 219 6.95 16.86 1.39
CA SER A 219 7.54 16.70 0.07
C SER A 219 7.49 15.20 -0.18
N PHE A 220 6.36 14.75 -0.72
CA PHE A 220 6.11 13.37 -0.99
C PHE A 220 7.12 13.02 -2.06
N LYS A 221 8.15 12.24 -1.70
CA LYS A 221 9.20 11.81 -2.64
C LYS A 221 8.66 10.95 -3.80
N VAL A 222 7.35 10.68 -3.82
CA VAL A 222 6.68 9.81 -4.77
C VAL A 222 6.08 10.68 -5.88
N THR A 223 6.43 10.37 -7.11
CA THR A 223 5.87 10.95 -8.35
C THR A 223 5.20 9.82 -9.13
N PHE A 224 4.43 10.13 -10.17
CA PHE A 224 3.84 9.09 -11.04
C PHE A 224 4.88 8.19 -11.70
N ALA A 225 6.10 8.70 -11.92
CA ALA A 225 7.23 7.91 -12.41
C ALA A 225 7.65 6.78 -11.42
N ASN A 226 7.25 6.88 -10.15
CA ASN A 226 7.49 5.86 -9.13
C ASN A 226 6.36 4.80 -9.04
N ILE A 227 5.34 4.86 -9.90
CA ILE A 227 4.19 3.94 -9.91
C ILE A 227 4.19 3.15 -11.22
N GLY A 228 4.22 1.82 -11.13
CA GLY A 228 4.15 0.92 -12.28
C GLY A 228 2.74 0.35 -12.50
N GLY A 229 2.38 0.07 -13.75
CA GLY A 229 1.23 -0.78 -14.12
C GLY A 229 -0.17 -0.15 -14.09
N LEU A 230 -0.34 1.03 -13.48
CA LEU A 230 -1.66 1.66 -13.27
C LEU A 230 -1.95 2.81 -14.25
N LYS A 231 -1.50 2.70 -15.51
CA LYS A 231 -1.58 3.80 -16.49
C LYS A 231 -3.00 4.32 -16.72
N HIS A 232 -3.95 3.42 -16.96
CA HIS A 232 -5.36 3.78 -17.19
C HIS A 232 -6.00 4.42 -15.96
N GLN A 233 -5.75 3.89 -14.76
CA GLN A 233 -6.25 4.46 -13.52
C GLN A 233 -5.65 5.85 -13.24
N ILE A 234 -4.36 6.04 -13.53
CA ILE A 234 -3.67 7.32 -13.41
C ILE A 234 -4.27 8.36 -14.38
N GLU A 235 -4.60 7.98 -15.61
CA GLU A 235 -5.22 8.88 -16.59
C GLU A 235 -6.59 9.36 -16.11
N LEU A 236 -7.45 8.43 -15.66
CA LEU A 236 -8.73 8.80 -15.04
C LEU A 236 -8.53 9.74 -13.85
N LEU A 237 -7.57 9.45 -12.97
CA LEU A 237 -7.26 10.31 -11.83
C LEU A 237 -6.86 11.72 -12.24
N LYS A 238 -6.05 11.85 -13.30
CA LYS A 238 -5.65 13.16 -13.83
C LYS A 238 -6.87 13.89 -14.38
N ASP A 239 -7.73 13.22 -15.14
CA ASP A 239 -8.95 13.85 -15.66
C ASP A 239 -9.87 14.35 -14.54
N TYR A 240 -10.12 13.54 -13.52
CA TYR A 240 -11.07 13.90 -12.47
C TYR A 240 -10.52 14.85 -11.41
N ILE A 241 -9.20 14.93 -11.20
CA ILE A 241 -8.57 15.76 -10.17
C ILE A 241 -7.86 16.98 -10.77
N GLU A 242 -7.09 16.80 -11.84
CA GLU A 242 -6.29 17.88 -12.44
C GLU A 242 -7.17 18.88 -13.21
N LEU A 243 -8.19 18.42 -13.96
CA LEU A 243 -9.06 19.32 -14.71
C LEU A 243 -9.83 20.31 -13.80
N PRO A 244 -10.49 19.88 -12.71
CA PRO A 244 -11.19 20.81 -11.81
C PRO A 244 -10.26 21.81 -11.12
N LEU A 245 -9.04 21.39 -10.77
CA LEU A 245 -8.08 22.22 -10.05
C LEU A 245 -7.37 23.23 -10.98
N LEU A 246 -6.95 22.81 -12.17
CA LEU A 246 -6.21 23.68 -13.09
C LEU A 246 -7.13 24.59 -13.94
N LYS A 247 -8.32 24.11 -14.31
CA LYS A 247 -9.21 24.80 -15.27
C LYS A 247 -10.66 24.88 -14.78
N PRO A 248 -10.94 25.52 -13.64
CA PRO A 248 -12.29 25.68 -13.11
C PRO A 248 -13.23 26.44 -14.06
N LYS A 249 -12.71 27.42 -14.80
CA LYS A 249 -13.49 28.22 -15.77
C LYS A 249 -14.14 27.40 -16.88
N CYS A 250 -13.54 26.27 -17.25
CA CYS A 250 -14.11 25.39 -18.26
C CYS A 250 -15.45 24.80 -17.79
N PHE A 251 -15.55 24.43 -16.50
CA PHE A 251 -16.78 23.89 -15.91
C PHE A 251 -17.89 24.96 -15.82
N GLU A 252 -17.51 26.19 -15.49
CA GLU A 252 -18.45 27.32 -15.44
C GLU A 252 -19.08 27.62 -16.82
N ILE A 253 -18.30 27.53 -17.90
CA ILE A 253 -18.79 27.76 -19.27
C ILE A 253 -19.87 26.74 -19.67
N PHE A 254 -19.66 25.47 -19.32
CA PHE A 254 -20.63 24.41 -19.61
C PHE A 254 -21.78 24.35 -18.60
N GLY A 255 -21.72 25.11 -17.51
CA GLY A 255 -22.71 25.08 -16.43
C GLY A 255 -22.74 23.75 -15.66
N ILE A 256 -21.64 22.99 -15.71
CA ILE A 256 -21.52 21.67 -15.08
C ILE A 256 -20.78 21.82 -13.76
N SER A 257 -21.27 21.21 -12.68
CA SER A 257 -20.53 21.17 -11.41
C SER A 257 -19.33 20.23 -11.52
N PRO A 258 -18.13 20.63 -11.03
CA PRO A 258 -17.01 19.71 -11.00
C PRO A 258 -17.30 18.50 -10.10
N PRO A 259 -16.73 17.33 -10.39
CA PRO A 259 -16.86 16.14 -9.56
C PRO A 259 -16.26 16.42 -8.18
N LYS A 260 -17.06 16.20 -7.12
CA LYS A 260 -16.67 16.55 -5.75
C LYS A 260 -15.88 15.45 -5.05
N GLY A 261 -16.15 14.19 -5.41
CA GLY A 261 -15.63 13.04 -4.70
C GLY A 261 -15.31 11.86 -5.59
N MET A 262 -14.21 11.19 -5.27
CA MET A 262 -13.81 9.94 -5.92
C MET A 262 -13.45 8.86 -4.89
N LEU A 263 -13.84 7.62 -5.17
CA LEU A 263 -13.59 6.45 -4.32
C LEU A 263 -12.63 5.48 -5.01
N LEU A 264 -11.48 5.21 -4.38
CA LEU A 264 -10.53 4.16 -4.78
C LEU A 264 -10.83 2.88 -4.00
N TYR A 265 -11.10 1.77 -4.70
CA TYR A 265 -11.30 0.48 -4.05
C TYR A 265 -10.46 -0.64 -4.68
N GLY A 266 -10.32 -1.77 -3.97
CA GLY A 266 -9.48 -2.89 -4.42
C GLY A 266 -8.88 -3.69 -3.26
N PRO A 267 -8.11 -4.75 -3.51
CA PRO A 267 -7.41 -5.49 -2.46
C PRO A 267 -6.34 -4.64 -1.76
N SER A 268 -5.97 -5.05 -0.55
CA SER A 268 -4.91 -4.39 0.21
C SER A 268 -3.53 -4.59 -0.46
N GLY A 269 -2.65 -3.60 -0.33
CA GLY A 269 -1.28 -3.70 -0.86
C GLY A 269 -1.10 -3.37 -2.36
N THR A 270 -2.16 -2.96 -3.08
CA THR A 270 -2.09 -2.51 -4.49
C THR A 270 -1.46 -1.12 -4.66
N GLY A 271 -1.24 -0.39 -3.56
CA GLY A 271 -0.58 0.92 -3.59
C GLY A 271 -1.54 2.09 -3.70
N LYS A 272 -2.80 1.97 -3.27
CA LYS A 272 -3.79 3.07 -3.28
C LYS A 272 -3.28 4.31 -2.55
N THR A 273 -2.76 4.15 -1.33
CA THR A 273 -2.15 5.25 -0.56
C THR A 273 -0.95 5.85 -1.29
N MET A 274 -0.17 5.05 -2.02
CA MET A 274 0.98 5.52 -2.80
C MET A 274 0.53 6.35 -4.01
N LEU A 275 -0.58 5.95 -4.65
CA LEU A 275 -1.21 6.66 -5.75
C LEU A 275 -1.75 8.03 -5.31
N LEU A 276 -2.45 8.08 -4.16
CA LEU A 276 -2.90 9.35 -3.55
C LEU A 276 -1.75 10.30 -3.28
N ARG A 277 -0.65 9.79 -2.70
CA ARG A 277 0.56 10.60 -2.43
C ARG A 277 1.23 11.11 -3.70
N ALA A 278 1.21 10.35 -4.80
CA ALA A 278 1.77 10.80 -6.07
C ALA A 278 0.96 11.93 -6.70
N ILE A 279 -0.38 11.84 -6.63
CA ILE A 279 -1.30 12.88 -7.11
C ILE A 279 -1.05 14.19 -6.35
N ALA A 280 -0.97 14.13 -5.02
CA ALA A 280 -0.69 15.29 -4.18
C ALA A 280 0.56 16.06 -4.61
N ASN A 281 1.61 15.33 -4.98
CA ASN A 281 2.87 15.93 -5.36
C ASN A 281 2.81 16.60 -6.75
N GLU A 282 2.06 16.02 -7.69
CA GLU A 282 1.97 16.54 -9.06
C GLU A 282 1.03 17.75 -9.17
N THR A 283 -0.12 17.72 -8.48
CA THR A 283 -1.12 18.79 -8.56
C THR A 283 -0.69 20.08 -7.85
N LYS A 284 0.34 20.03 -6.99
CA LYS A 284 0.83 21.15 -6.15
C LYS A 284 -0.26 21.82 -5.30
N ALA A 285 -1.40 21.16 -5.12
CA ALA A 285 -2.50 21.63 -4.29
C ALA A 285 -2.17 21.43 -2.81
N TYR A 286 -2.90 22.12 -1.94
CA TYR A 286 -2.84 21.84 -0.49
C TYR A 286 -3.45 20.46 -0.23
N VAL A 287 -2.74 19.59 0.48
CA VAL A 287 -3.20 18.21 0.69
C VAL A 287 -3.35 17.94 2.18
N GLU A 288 -4.56 17.56 2.58
CA GLU A 288 -4.83 17.06 3.93
C GLU A 288 -4.94 15.53 3.88
N LEU A 289 -4.04 14.82 4.57
CA LEU A 289 -4.09 13.37 4.66
C LEU A 289 -4.74 12.95 5.97
N VAL A 290 -5.86 12.24 5.84
CA VAL A 290 -6.70 11.79 6.93
C VAL A 290 -6.72 10.27 6.92
N ASN A 291 -6.39 9.67 8.07
CA ASN A 291 -6.47 8.22 8.23
C ASN A 291 -7.73 7.86 9.03
N GLY A 292 -8.56 6.96 8.51
CA GLY A 292 -9.86 6.58 9.07
C GLY A 292 -9.86 6.37 10.58
N PRO A 293 -9.07 5.41 11.09
CA PRO A 293 -9.00 5.10 12.53
C PRO A 293 -8.47 6.24 13.38
N SER A 294 -7.63 7.13 12.82
CA SER A 294 -7.01 8.23 13.58
C SER A 294 -7.99 9.34 13.97
N ILE A 295 -9.12 9.45 13.27
CA ILE A 295 -10.15 10.43 13.58
C ILE A 295 -10.98 10.01 14.80
N ILE A 296 -11.08 8.69 15.06
CA ILE A 296 -11.96 8.13 16.09
C ILE A 296 -11.37 8.41 17.49
N GLY A 297 -11.74 9.55 18.06
CA GLY A 297 -11.45 9.96 19.42
C GLY A 297 -12.24 9.15 20.46
N LYS A 298 -11.75 9.16 21.70
CA LYS A 298 -12.41 8.50 22.84
C LYS A 298 -13.67 9.24 23.31
N TYR A 299 -13.77 10.53 23.00
CA TYR A 299 -14.84 11.40 23.47
C TYR A 299 -15.89 11.63 22.37
N LEU A 300 -17.16 11.58 22.76
CA LEU A 300 -18.30 11.87 21.88
C LEU A 300 -18.19 13.29 21.30
N GLY A 301 -18.24 13.42 19.97
CA GLY A 301 -18.23 14.70 19.25
C GLY A 301 -16.84 15.25 18.90
N GLU A 302 -15.76 14.70 19.46
CA GLU A 302 -14.39 15.08 19.08
C GLU A 302 -14.10 14.70 17.62
N THR A 303 -14.58 13.54 17.19
CA THR A 303 -14.50 13.03 15.82
C THR A 303 -15.12 13.99 14.81
N GLU A 304 -16.33 14.49 15.11
CA GLU A 304 -17.09 15.43 14.29
C GLU A 304 -16.41 16.79 14.23
N ALA A 305 -15.98 17.32 15.38
CA ALA A 305 -15.28 18.60 15.43
C ALA A 305 -13.98 18.56 14.62
N ASN A 306 -13.24 17.44 14.67
CA ASN A 306 -12.03 17.25 13.89
C ASN A 306 -12.31 17.16 12.39
N LEU A 307 -13.36 16.44 11.97
CA LEU A 307 -13.80 16.42 10.58
C LEU A 307 -14.18 17.82 10.08
N CYS A 308 -14.97 18.58 10.86
CA CYS A 308 -15.33 19.94 10.50
C CYS A 308 -14.10 20.84 10.35
N LYS A 309 -13.14 20.77 11.28
CA LYS A 309 -11.88 21.53 11.21
C LYS A 309 -11.06 21.19 9.96
N ILE A 310 -10.98 19.91 9.59
CA ILE A 310 -10.27 19.46 8.38
C ILE A 310 -10.89 20.10 7.13
N PHE A 311 -12.22 20.03 6.99
CA PHE A 311 -12.91 20.62 5.85
C PHE A 311 -12.82 22.15 5.83
N GLU A 312 -12.85 22.81 6.98
CA GLU A 312 -12.64 24.26 7.07
C GLU A 312 -11.23 24.68 6.67
N ASN A 313 -10.20 23.93 7.10
CA ASN A 313 -8.81 24.18 6.71
C ASN A 313 -8.61 23.97 5.21
N ALA A 314 -9.16 22.91 4.65
CA ALA A 314 -9.15 22.66 3.21
C ALA A 314 -9.85 23.81 2.45
N LYS A 315 -10.95 24.34 2.96
CA LYS A 315 -11.68 25.47 2.35
C LYS A 315 -10.88 26.78 2.40
N LYS A 316 -10.09 27.02 3.46
CA LYS A 316 -9.21 28.20 3.58
C LYS A 316 -8.03 28.13 2.61
N ASN A 317 -7.49 26.94 2.36
CA ASN A 317 -6.28 26.71 1.58
C ASN A 317 -6.55 26.24 0.14
N GLN A 318 -7.60 26.75 -0.52
CA GLN A 318 -7.92 26.35 -1.90
C GLN A 318 -6.88 26.84 -2.92
N PRO A 319 -6.53 26.07 -3.96
CA PRO A 319 -7.00 24.71 -4.30
C PRO A 319 -6.50 23.63 -3.34
N SER A 320 -7.38 22.72 -2.90
CA SER A 320 -7.04 21.69 -1.92
C SER A 320 -7.63 20.30 -2.23
N ILE A 321 -6.97 19.27 -1.73
CA ILE A 321 -7.36 17.88 -1.86
C ILE A 321 -7.44 17.26 -0.45
N ILE A 322 -8.57 16.64 -0.13
CA ILE A 322 -8.75 15.90 1.12
C ILE A 322 -8.63 14.41 0.80
N PHE A 323 -7.65 13.74 1.41
CA PHE A 323 -7.46 12.30 1.28
C PHE A 323 -7.96 11.59 2.53
N ILE A 324 -8.89 10.66 2.36
CA ILE A 324 -9.41 9.82 3.43
C ILE A 324 -9.00 8.37 3.15
N ASP A 325 -7.96 7.89 3.82
CA ASP A 325 -7.59 6.47 3.76
C ASP A 325 -8.43 5.66 4.75
N GLU A 326 -8.71 4.41 4.42
CA GLU A 326 -9.56 3.51 5.23
C GLU A 326 -10.92 4.13 5.62
N ILE A 327 -11.63 4.71 4.64
CA ILE A 327 -12.94 5.33 4.87
C ILE A 327 -13.98 4.35 5.45
N ASP A 328 -13.80 3.04 5.25
CA ASP A 328 -14.64 1.99 5.83
C ASP A 328 -14.61 1.97 7.37
N ALA A 329 -13.57 2.51 8.00
CA ALA A 329 -13.54 2.67 9.46
C ALA A 329 -14.46 3.79 9.96
N ILE A 330 -14.74 4.79 9.13
CA ILE A 330 -15.56 5.97 9.48
C ILE A 330 -17.00 5.79 9.00
N ALA A 331 -17.19 5.08 7.89
CA ALA A 331 -18.49 4.97 7.23
C ALA A 331 -18.94 3.53 6.92
N PRO A 332 -19.04 2.65 7.94
CA PRO A 332 -19.62 1.33 7.75
C PRO A 332 -21.14 1.41 7.46
N LYS A 333 -21.66 0.36 6.83
CA LYS A 333 -23.07 0.21 6.47
C LYS A 333 -23.87 -0.02 7.74
N ARG A 334 -24.67 0.99 8.13
CA ARG A 334 -25.72 0.97 9.17
C ARG A 334 -25.72 -0.26 10.11
N GLY A 335 -24.76 -0.30 11.03
CA GLY A 335 -24.84 -1.13 12.24
C GLY A 335 -25.76 -0.50 13.29
N GLU A 336 -26.02 -1.21 14.41
CA GLU A 336 -26.82 -0.70 15.54
C GLU A 336 -26.18 0.52 16.24
N ASP A 337 -24.89 0.77 16.01
CA ASP A 337 -24.15 1.84 16.68
C ASP A 337 -24.55 3.25 16.24
N THR A 338 -25.01 4.03 17.21
CA THR A 338 -25.51 5.41 17.02
C THR A 338 -24.41 6.42 16.73
N VAL A 339 -23.19 6.17 17.22
CA VAL A 339 -22.03 7.07 17.06
C VAL A 339 -21.55 7.08 15.61
N GLU A 340 -21.38 5.91 14.99
CA GLU A 340 -20.93 5.79 13.60
C GLU A 340 -21.93 6.41 12.62
N ARG A 341 -23.23 6.21 12.86
CA ARG A 341 -24.29 6.84 12.04
C ARG A 341 -24.21 8.36 12.04
N ARG A 342 -23.86 8.96 13.18
CA ARG A 342 -23.71 10.41 13.29
C ARG A 342 -22.49 10.90 12.53
N ILE A 343 -21.36 10.21 12.63
CA ILE A 343 -20.14 10.55 11.88
C ILE A 343 -20.39 10.49 10.37
N VAL A 344 -21.08 9.45 9.89
CA VAL A 344 -21.48 9.34 8.48
C VAL A 344 -22.38 10.52 8.08
N ALA A 345 -23.40 10.83 8.87
CA ALA A 345 -24.29 11.95 8.59
C ALA A 345 -23.55 13.30 8.52
N THR A 346 -22.58 13.52 9.41
CA THR A 346 -21.73 14.72 9.41
C THR A 346 -20.88 14.78 8.14
N LEU A 347 -20.22 13.69 7.76
CA LEU A 347 -19.44 13.63 6.52
C LEU A 347 -20.29 13.92 5.28
N LEU A 348 -21.50 13.33 5.21
CA LEU A 348 -22.46 13.59 4.13
C LEU A 348 -22.85 15.07 4.06
N THR A 349 -23.14 15.67 5.21
CA THR A 349 -23.51 17.09 5.31
C THR A 349 -22.35 18.01 4.90
N LEU A 350 -21.11 17.67 5.29
CA LEU A 350 -19.92 18.40 4.88
C LEU A 350 -19.69 18.32 3.37
N MET A 351 -19.88 17.15 2.74
CA MET A 351 -19.75 16.99 1.28
C MET A 351 -20.83 17.74 0.50
N ASP A 352 -22.08 17.66 0.96
CA ASP A 352 -23.21 18.34 0.32
C ASP A 352 -23.08 19.88 0.50
N GLY A 353 -22.59 20.33 1.66
CA GLY A 353 -22.35 21.73 1.99
C GLY A 353 -21.15 22.38 1.31
N MET A 354 -20.35 21.63 0.53
CA MET A 354 -19.31 22.21 -0.32
C MET A 354 -19.98 22.88 -1.54
N ASN A 355 -19.91 24.22 -1.59
CA ASN A 355 -20.38 25.00 -2.75
C ASN A 355 -19.66 24.56 -4.03
N SER A 356 -20.37 24.48 -5.15
CA SER A 356 -19.87 24.06 -6.47
C SER A 356 -18.70 24.91 -7.00
N SER A 357 -18.49 26.10 -6.44
CA SER A 357 -17.40 27.02 -6.79
C SER A 357 -16.08 26.72 -6.06
N GLY A 358 -16.09 25.83 -5.06
CA GLY A 358 -14.90 25.49 -4.29
C GLY A 358 -13.99 24.52 -5.06
N GLN A 359 -12.69 24.83 -5.13
CA GLN A 359 -11.66 23.95 -5.70
C GLN A 359 -11.19 22.93 -4.65
N VAL A 360 -12.14 22.20 -4.07
CA VAL A 360 -11.87 21.15 -3.06
C VAL A 360 -12.33 19.82 -3.62
N VAL A 361 -11.40 18.86 -3.73
CA VAL A 361 -11.70 17.50 -4.19
C VAL A 361 -11.46 16.53 -3.05
N VAL A 362 -12.43 15.65 -2.77
CA VAL A 362 -12.32 14.61 -1.76
C VAL A 362 -12.00 13.29 -2.44
N VAL A 363 -10.89 12.64 -2.06
CA VAL A 363 -10.57 11.29 -2.54
C VAL A 363 -10.49 10.33 -1.37
N ALA A 364 -11.30 9.28 -1.41
CA ALA A 364 -11.32 8.26 -0.39
C ALA A 364 -10.75 6.93 -0.90
N ALA A 365 -10.12 6.15 -0.03
CA ALA A 365 -9.68 4.79 -0.33
C ALA A 365 -10.31 3.78 0.64
N THR A 366 -10.79 2.65 0.11
CA THR A 366 -11.32 1.54 0.92
C THR A 366 -10.89 0.19 0.36
N ASN A 367 -10.68 -0.80 1.22
CA ASN A 367 -10.45 -2.18 0.79
C ASN A 367 -11.77 -2.95 0.60
N LYS A 368 -12.85 -2.50 1.25
CA LYS A 368 -14.14 -3.18 1.32
C LYS A 368 -15.27 -2.26 0.84
N PRO A 369 -15.46 -2.09 -0.48
CA PRO A 369 -16.51 -1.21 -1.01
C PRO A 369 -17.92 -1.65 -0.56
N ASN A 370 -18.12 -2.93 -0.26
CA ASN A 370 -19.40 -3.47 0.20
C ASN A 370 -19.79 -3.01 1.60
N VAL A 371 -18.80 -2.68 2.45
CA VAL A 371 -19.02 -2.22 3.82
C VAL A 371 -19.42 -0.75 3.85
N LEU A 372 -19.16 0.02 2.78
CA LEU A 372 -19.46 1.44 2.74
C LEU A 372 -20.98 1.70 2.61
N ASP A 373 -21.46 2.73 3.32
CA ASP A 373 -22.83 3.22 3.19
C ASP A 373 -23.15 3.59 1.72
N GLU A 374 -24.28 3.11 1.21
CA GLU A 374 -24.75 3.37 -0.17
C GLU A 374 -25.04 4.86 -0.41
N ALA A 375 -25.34 5.64 0.63
CA ALA A 375 -25.57 7.07 0.52
C ALA A 375 -24.32 7.84 0.09
N LEU A 376 -23.12 7.35 0.42
CA LEU A 376 -21.85 7.96 0.01
C LEU A 376 -21.57 7.76 -1.48
N ARG A 377 -22.11 6.68 -2.08
CA ARG A 377 -21.93 6.29 -3.49
C ARG A 377 -22.92 6.92 -4.46
N ARG A 378 -23.80 7.79 -3.96
CA ARG A 378 -24.78 8.49 -4.80
C ARG A 378 -24.13 9.67 -5.55
N PRO A 379 -24.61 9.98 -6.77
CA PRO A 379 -24.14 11.15 -7.53
C PRO A 379 -24.22 12.44 -6.69
N GLY A 380 -23.18 13.28 -6.79
CA GLY A 380 -22.99 14.48 -5.97
C GLY A 380 -22.06 14.32 -4.76
N ARG A 381 -21.68 13.07 -4.41
CA ARG A 381 -20.71 12.73 -3.37
C ARG A 381 -19.52 11.98 -3.97
N PHE A 382 -19.38 10.67 -3.73
CA PHE A 382 -18.44 9.84 -4.49
C PHE A 382 -19.10 9.40 -5.80
N GLU A 383 -18.99 10.25 -6.81
CA GLU A 383 -19.60 10.02 -8.11
C GLU A 383 -18.83 8.99 -8.94
N LYS A 384 -17.50 8.95 -8.78
CA LYS A 384 -16.63 8.04 -9.51
C LYS A 384 -15.96 7.05 -8.58
N GLU A 385 -16.16 5.77 -8.89
CA GLU A 385 -15.44 4.67 -8.25
C GLU A 385 -14.37 4.15 -9.23
N ILE A 386 -13.14 3.99 -8.74
CA ILE A 386 -12.03 3.41 -9.51
C ILE A 386 -11.55 2.15 -8.81
N GLU A 387 -11.63 1.04 -9.53
CA GLU A 387 -11.07 -0.22 -9.10
C GLU A 387 -9.56 -0.28 -9.38
N ILE A 388 -8.80 -0.51 -8.31
CA ILE A 388 -7.38 -0.82 -8.36
C ILE A 388 -7.24 -2.31 -8.12
N GLY A 389 -7.32 -3.07 -9.21
CA GLY A 389 -7.21 -4.53 -9.20
C GLY A 389 -5.80 -5.05 -8.98
N VAL A 390 -5.66 -6.38 -8.98
CA VAL A 390 -4.36 -7.07 -8.94
C VAL A 390 -3.63 -6.81 -10.27
N PRO A 391 -2.32 -6.48 -10.25
CA PRO A 391 -1.59 -6.14 -11.46
C PRO A 391 -1.46 -7.35 -12.41
N ASN A 392 -1.67 -7.11 -13.71
CA ASN A 392 -1.42 -8.04 -14.82
C ASN A 392 0.09 -8.34 -14.99
N ILE A 393 0.44 -9.30 -15.85
CA ILE A 393 1.85 -9.70 -16.09
C ILE A 393 2.71 -8.48 -16.48
N ASP A 394 2.23 -7.66 -17.41
CA ASP A 394 2.96 -6.46 -17.86
C ASP A 394 3.07 -5.40 -16.75
N ALA A 395 2.00 -5.21 -15.99
CA ALA A 395 2.00 -4.31 -14.82
C ALA A 395 2.98 -4.77 -13.73
N ARG A 396 3.07 -6.09 -13.47
CA ARG A 396 4.05 -6.65 -12.53
C ARG A 396 5.47 -6.48 -13.02
N LEU A 397 5.70 -6.62 -14.33
CA LEU A 397 7.01 -6.36 -14.94
C LEU A 397 7.42 -4.90 -14.77
N GLU A 398 6.50 -3.95 -15.02
CA GLU A 398 6.76 -2.52 -14.79
C GLU A 398 7.09 -2.24 -13.31
N ILE A 399 6.35 -2.84 -12.37
CA ILE A 399 6.61 -2.70 -10.94
C ILE A 399 7.98 -3.27 -10.57
N LEU A 400 8.33 -4.47 -11.06
CA LEU A 400 9.62 -5.10 -10.79
C LEU A 400 10.78 -4.27 -11.34
N ASN A 401 10.68 -3.79 -12.58
CA ASN A 401 11.70 -2.93 -13.19
C ASN A 401 11.94 -1.65 -12.36
N LEU A 402 10.89 -1.09 -11.78
CA LEU A 402 10.98 0.10 -10.92
C LEU A 402 11.68 -0.16 -9.58
N TYR A 403 11.53 -1.37 -9.04
CA TYR A 403 12.29 -1.78 -7.85
C TYR A 403 13.74 -2.10 -8.19
N PHE A 404 13.99 -2.83 -9.28
CA PHE A 404 15.34 -3.16 -9.73
C PHE A 404 16.14 -1.95 -10.20
N SER A 405 15.50 -0.89 -10.73
CA SER A 405 16.20 0.35 -11.05
C SER A 405 16.79 1.05 -9.82
N LYS A 406 16.33 0.71 -8.61
CA LYS A 406 16.78 1.28 -7.34
C LYS A 406 17.78 0.37 -6.61
N MET A 407 17.97 -0.86 -7.08
CA MET A 407 18.74 -1.90 -6.37
C MET A 407 19.83 -2.49 -7.28
N PRO A 408 21.04 -2.75 -6.76
CA PRO A 408 22.06 -3.49 -7.50
C PRO A 408 21.62 -4.96 -7.68
N HIS A 409 21.52 -5.40 -8.94
CA HIS A 409 21.08 -6.75 -9.30
C HIS A 409 21.91 -7.32 -10.46
N ASP A 410 22.03 -8.64 -10.48
CA ASP A 410 22.74 -9.44 -11.50
C ASP A 410 21.74 -10.25 -12.35
N LEU A 411 20.53 -9.72 -12.55
CA LEU A 411 19.44 -10.40 -13.25
C LEU A 411 19.28 -9.86 -14.67
N ASP A 412 19.13 -10.76 -15.63
CA ASP A 412 18.79 -10.41 -17.01
C ASP A 412 17.32 -9.99 -17.14
N ASP A 413 17.00 -9.20 -18.17
CA ASP A 413 15.62 -8.80 -18.50
C ASP A 413 14.68 -10.02 -18.71
N ASP A 414 15.21 -11.13 -19.22
CA ASP A 414 14.44 -12.37 -19.41
C ASP A 414 14.13 -13.05 -18.07
N ASP A 415 15.02 -12.95 -17.09
CA ASP A 415 14.78 -13.47 -15.75
C ASP A 415 13.70 -12.65 -15.03
N ILE A 416 13.66 -11.33 -15.21
CA ILE A 416 12.59 -10.47 -14.68
C ILE A 416 11.24 -10.83 -15.32
N LYS A 417 11.20 -11.07 -16.63
CA LYS A 417 10.00 -11.55 -17.33
C LYS A 417 9.51 -12.90 -16.79
N LYS A 418 10.43 -13.85 -16.58
CA LYS A 418 10.11 -15.14 -15.95
C LYS A 418 9.55 -14.96 -14.54
N LEU A 419 10.08 -14.03 -13.77
CA LEU A 419 9.61 -13.72 -12.42
C LEU A 419 8.20 -13.14 -12.42
N ALA A 420 7.88 -12.24 -13.36
CA ALA A 420 6.54 -11.68 -13.54
C ALA A 420 5.50 -12.76 -13.92
N LYS A 421 5.89 -13.76 -14.72
CA LYS A 421 5.04 -14.92 -15.07
C LYS A 421 4.77 -15.82 -13.87
N ARG A 422 5.79 -16.09 -13.04
CA ARG A 422 5.68 -16.95 -11.84
C ARG A 422 4.94 -16.30 -10.68
N THR A 423 4.91 -14.97 -10.62
CA THR A 423 4.26 -14.20 -9.54
C THR A 423 2.79 -13.89 -9.86
N HIS A 424 2.02 -14.89 -10.30
CA HIS A 424 0.57 -14.72 -10.47
C HIS A 424 -0.11 -14.39 -9.13
N GLY A 425 -1.01 -13.41 -9.11
CA GLY A 425 -1.74 -13.02 -7.89
C GLY A 425 -0.94 -12.18 -6.89
N TYR A 426 0.36 -11.93 -7.12
CA TYR A 426 1.15 -11.05 -6.25
C TYR A 426 0.74 -9.58 -6.43
N VAL A 427 0.62 -8.88 -5.32
CA VAL A 427 0.30 -7.45 -5.28
C VAL A 427 1.60 -6.63 -5.22
N GLY A 428 1.56 -5.32 -5.51
CA GLY A 428 2.72 -4.43 -5.44
C GLY A 428 3.47 -4.51 -4.10
N ALA A 429 2.76 -4.59 -2.98
CA ALA A 429 3.36 -4.79 -1.66
C ALA A 429 4.07 -6.15 -1.49
N ASP A 430 3.57 -7.20 -2.14
CA ASP A 430 4.20 -8.53 -2.11
C ASP A 430 5.46 -8.55 -2.98
N LEU A 431 5.42 -7.95 -4.18
CA LEU A 431 6.60 -7.78 -5.03
C LEU A 431 7.69 -6.96 -4.32
N ALA A 432 7.29 -5.89 -3.63
CA ALA A 432 8.20 -5.11 -2.80
C ALA A 432 8.81 -5.95 -1.66
N SER A 433 8.01 -6.85 -1.07
CA SER A 433 8.47 -7.75 0.00
C SER A 433 9.41 -8.84 -0.52
N ILE A 434 9.19 -9.37 -1.73
CA ILE A 434 10.14 -10.29 -2.40
C ILE A 434 11.47 -9.58 -2.61
N CYS A 435 11.47 -8.38 -3.18
CA CYS A 435 12.71 -7.63 -3.40
C CYS A 435 13.42 -7.30 -2.09
N ARG A 436 12.67 -6.96 -1.03
CA ARG A 436 13.22 -6.71 0.31
C ARG A 436 13.86 -7.96 0.91
N GLU A 437 13.18 -9.10 0.85
CA GLU A 437 13.69 -10.36 1.37
C GLU A 437 14.93 -10.82 0.60
N ALA A 438 14.90 -10.73 -0.73
CA ALA A 438 16.07 -11.02 -1.57
C ALA A 438 17.26 -10.10 -1.24
N SER A 439 17.00 -8.82 -0.95
CA SER A 439 18.03 -7.88 -0.50
C SER A 439 18.64 -8.31 0.85
N ILE A 440 17.81 -8.72 1.81
CA ILE A 440 18.29 -9.19 3.12
C ILE A 440 19.15 -10.46 2.96
N LEU A 441 18.75 -11.39 2.09
CA LEU A 441 19.52 -12.60 1.78
C LEU A 441 20.86 -12.27 1.11
N ALA A 442 20.86 -11.34 0.16
CA ALA A 442 22.08 -10.87 -0.48
C ALA A 442 23.05 -10.22 0.53
N ILE A 443 22.53 -9.42 1.47
CA ILE A 443 23.32 -8.81 2.55
C ILE A 443 23.89 -9.87 3.48
N LYS A 444 23.09 -10.85 3.93
CA LYS A 444 23.56 -11.97 4.77
C LYS A 444 24.70 -12.73 4.11
N ARG A 445 24.52 -13.10 2.83
CA ARG A 445 25.57 -13.76 2.03
C ARG A 445 26.82 -12.90 1.91
N GLY A 446 26.63 -11.60 1.72
CA GLY A 446 27.70 -10.61 1.65
C GLY A 446 28.55 -10.56 2.91
N ILE A 447 27.90 -10.55 4.08
CA ILE A 447 28.54 -10.60 5.40
C ILE A 447 29.26 -11.93 5.60
N ASP A 448 28.61 -13.06 5.33
CA ASP A 448 29.20 -14.40 5.53
C ASP A 448 30.45 -14.61 4.67
N LYS A 449 30.48 -14.01 3.47
CA LYS A 449 31.61 -14.09 2.53
C LYS A 449 32.61 -12.91 2.66
N ASN A 450 32.42 -11.99 3.61
CA ASN A 450 33.22 -10.76 3.76
C ASN A 450 33.42 -9.97 2.44
N ILE A 451 32.36 -9.85 1.65
CA ILE A 451 32.37 -9.07 0.40
C ILE A 451 32.27 -7.58 0.77
N PRO A 452 33.05 -6.68 0.13
CA PRO A 452 32.93 -5.25 0.37
C PRO A 452 31.52 -4.73 0.03
N GLU A 453 31.01 -3.79 0.83
CA GLU A 453 29.62 -3.31 0.77
C GLU A 453 29.18 -2.76 -0.60
N LYS A 454 30.14 -2.36 -1.44
CA LYS A 454 29.88 -1.81 -2.78
C LYS A 454 29.50 -2.88 -3.81
N ASP A 455 29.83 -4.14 -3.55
CA ASP A 455 29.65 -5.26 -4.48
C ASP A 455 28.47 -6.16 -4.09
N PHE A 456 27.60 -5.72 -3.18
CA PHE A 456 26.39 -6.46 -2.86
C PHE A 456 25.40 -6.41 -4.03
N THR A 457 25.25 -7.55 -4.70
CA THR A 457 24.28 -7.74 -5.79
C THR A 457 23.26 -8.83 -5.45
N ILE A 458 22.02 -8.60 -5.86
CA ILE A 458 20.95 -9.60 -5.76
C ILE A 458 21.15 -10.63 -6.86
N SER A 459 21.26 -11.91 -6.48
CA SER A 459 21.37 -13.02 -7.41
C SER A 459 20.02 -13.72 -7.61
N LYS A 460 19.89 -14.47 -8.70
CA LYS A 460 18.74 -15.35 -8.99
C LYS A 460 18.43 -16.33 -7.86
N TYR A 461 19.46 -16.86 -7.21
CA TYR A 461 19.29 -17.76 -6.07
C TYR A 461 18.57 -17.10 -4.88
N ASP A 462 18.90 -15.83 -4.60
CA ASP A 462 18.29 -15.09 -3.49
C ASP A 462 16.80 -14.83 -3.78
N MET A 463 16.47 -14.55 -5.05
CA MET A 463 15.09 -14.37 -5.50
C MET A 463 14.27 -15.67 -5.38
N GLU A 464 14.85 -16.83 -5.68
CA GLU A 464 14.14 -18.11 -5.56
C GLU A 464 13.83 -18.48 -4.10
N ILE A 465 14.73 -18.15 -3.17
CA ILE A 465 14.46 -18.32 -1.74
C ILE A 465 13.41 -17.31 -1.29
N ALA A 466 13.52 -16.05 -1.71
CA ALA A 466 12.54 -15.01 -1.36
C ALA A 466 11.12 -15.37 -1.83
N LEU A 467 10.97 -15.96 -3.02
CA LEU A 467 9.68 -16.44 -3.53
C LEU A 467 9.06 -17.55 -2.67
N LYS A 468 9.89 -18.40 -2.04
CA LYS A 468 9.41 -19.45 -1.12
C LYS A 468 8.96 -18.88 0.22
N ASN A 469 9.62 -17.82 0.69
CA ASN A 469 9.33 -17.20 1.99
C ASN A 469 8.13 -16.24 1.95
N VAL A 470 7.96 -15.50 0.86
CA VAL A 470 6.90 -14.47 0.74
C VAL A 470 5.59 -15.09 0.28
N ARG A 471 4.64 -15.23 1.21
CA ARG A 471 3.24 -15.60 0.92
C ARG A 471 2.48 -14.44 0.30
N GLN A 472 1.74 -14.72 -0.77
CA GLN A 472 0.86 -13.80 -1.50
C GLN A 472 -0.19 -13.17 -0.59
N SER A 473 -0.35 -11.85 -0.61
CA SER A 473 -1.33 -11.14 0.22
C SER A 473 -2.73 -11.13 -0.40
N ALA A 474 -2.86 -11.10 -1.73
CA ALA A 474 -4.18 -11.20 -2.38
C ALA A 474 -4.88 -12.52 -2.05
N MET A 475 -4.12 -13.60 -1.87
CA MET A 475 -4.66 -14.90 -1.45
C MET A 475 -4.92 -14.99 0.05
N ARG A 476 -4.51 -14.04 0.91
CA ARG A 476 -4.81 -14.11 2.36
C ARG A 476 -6.30 -13.95 2.67
N GLU A 477 -7.09 -13.35 1.77
CA GLU A 477 -8.56 -13.29 1.88
C GLU A 477 -9.27 -14.44 1.16
N ILE A 478 -8.52 -15.31 0.48
CA ILE A 478 -9.04 -16.37 -0.37
C ILE A 478 -8.51 -17.70 0.19
N PHE A 479 -9.35 -18.45 0.88
CA PHE A 479 -9.02 -19.83 1.26
C PHE A 479 -8.83 -20.67 -0.01
N LEU A 480 -7.63 -20.63 -0.57
CA LEU A 480 -7.19 -21.48 -1.66
C LEU A 480 -6.52 -22.68 -1.01
N GLU A 481 -7.30 -23.73 -0.81
CA GLU A 481 -6.72 -25.03 -0.58
C GLU A 481 -6.23 -25.53 -1.94
N THR A 482 -4.92 -25.67 -2.15
CA THR A 482 -4.43 -26.57 -3.19
C THR A 482 -4.47 -27.98 -2.60
N PRO A 483 -5.45 -28.83 -2.98
CA PRO A 483 -5.44 -30.21 -2.52
C PRO A 483 -4.11 -30.89 -2.89
N HIS A 484 -3.61 -31.77 -2.02
CA HIS A 484 -2.38 -32.54 -2.28
C HIS A 484 -2.66 -33.93 -2.85
N VAL A 485 -3.92 -34.23 -3.19
CA VAL A 485 -4.35 -35.54 -3.67
C VAL A 485 -4.07 -35.65 -5.17
N ARG A 486 -3.48 -36.74 -5.63
CA ARG A 486 -3.25 -37.01 -7.07
C ARG A 486 -4.14 -38.15 -7.56
N TRP A 487 -4.25 -38.40 -8.87
CA TRP A 487 -4.98 -39.59 -9.36
C TRP A 487 -4.37 -40.90 -8.87
N SER A 488 -3.07 -40.91 -8.52
CA SER A 488 -2.39 -42.07 -7.94
C SER A 488 -2.96 -42.49 -6.59
N ASP A 489 -3.64 -41.58 -5.89
CA ASP A 489 -4.20 -41.80 -4.56
C ASP A 489 -5.66 -42.29 -4.62
N ILE A 490 -6.22 -42.40 -5.84
CA ILE A 490 -7.59 -42.83 -6.10
C ILE A 490 -7.53 -44.12 -6.93
N GLY A 491 -7.93 -45.23 -6.31
CA GLY A 491 -8.03 -46.52 -6.98
C GLY A 491 -9.18 -46.57 -7.98
N GLY A 492 -8.95 -47.20 -9.14
CA GLY A 492 -9.95 -47.48 -10.17
C GLY A 492 -10.65 -46.26 -10.81
N GLN A 493 -11.87 -46.50 -11.31
CA GLN A 493 -12.76 -45.49 -11.94
C GLN A 493 -12.17 -44.74 -13.15
N GLU A 494 -11.40 -45.42 -14.01
CA GLU A 494 -10.72 -44.77 -15.14
C GLU A 494 -11.66 -44.05 -16.11
N ILE A 495 -12.87 -44.57 -16.31
CA ILE A 495 -13.89 -43.92 -17.14
C ILE A 495 -14.28 -42.54 -16.57
N ILE A 496 -14.40 -42.44 -15.25
CA ILE A 496 -14.77 -41.19 -14.56
C ILE A 496 -13.60 -40.21 -14.58
N LYS A 497 -12.38 -40.70 -14.32
CA LYS A 497 -11.15 -39.90 -14.40
C LYS A 497 -10.97 -39.30 -15.79
N GLN A 498 -11.17 -40.11 -16.83
CA GLN A 498 -11.12 -39.65 -18.21
C GLN A 498 -12.16 -38.56 -18.46
N LYS A 499 -13.44 -38.78 -18.12
CA LYS A 499 -14.49 -37.77 -18.29
C LYS A 499 -14.19 -36.44 -17.60
N LEU A 500 -13.55 -36.48 -16.42
CA LEU A 500 -13.15 -35.27 -15.69
C LEU A 500 -11.94 -34.58 -16.32
N ARG A 501 -10.94 -35.33 -16.79
CA ARG A 501 -9.83 -34.78 -17.60
C ARG A 501 -10.34 -34.08 -18.84
N GLU A 502 -11.26 -34.71 -19.55
CA GLU A 502 -11.89 -34.14 -20.76
C GLU A 502 -12.66 -32.85 -20.47
N ALA A 503 -13.29 -32.76 -19.30
CA ALA A 503 -14.12 -31.62 -18.95
C ALA A 503 -13.33 -30.45 -18.34
N ILE A 504 -12.24 -30.73 -17.62
CA ILE A 504 -11.48 -29.71 -16.86
C ILE A 504 -10.12 -29.41 -17.51
N GLU A 505 -9.37 -30.44 -17.89
CA GLU A 505 -7.99 -30.29 -18.40
C GLU A 505 -7.97 -29.82 -19.85
N TRP A 506 -8.79 -30.42 -20.72
CA TRP A 506 -8.80 -30.09 -22.16
C TRP A 506 -9.16 -28.63 -22.50
N PRO A 507 -10.14 -27.98 -21.84
CA PRO A 507 -10.40 -26.56 -22.06
C PRO A 507 -9.20 -25.65 -21.74
N LEU A 508 -8.39 -26.05 -20.76
CA LEU A 508 -7.22 -25.28 -20.30
C LEU A 508 -5.99 -25.52 -21.18
N THR A 509 -5.75 -26.76 -21.60
CA THR A 509 -4.59 -27.14 -22.41
C THR A 509 -4.78 -26.84 -23.90
N HIS A 510 -6.02 -26.90 -24.41
CA HIS A 510 -6.32 -26.79 -25.84
C HIS A 510 -7.44 -25.79 -26.19
N PRO A 511 -7.36 -24.51 -25.75
CA PRO A 511 -8.42 -23.51 -26.00
C PRO A 511 -8.62 -23.18 -27.49
N GLU A 512 -7.56 -23.25 -28.30
CA GLU A 512 -7.62 -23.03 -29.75
C GLU A 512 -8.47 -24.08 -30.45
N THR A 513 -8.41 -25.34 -30.00
CA THR A 513 -9.20 -26.43 -30.57
C THR A 513 -10.68 -26.22 -30.29
N PHE A 514 -11.04 -25.77 -29.08
CA PHE A 514 -12.43 -25.43 -28.74
C PHE A 514 -12.96 -24.29 -29.61
N SER A 515 -12.15 -23.23 -29.79
CA SER A 515 -12.51 -22.09 -30.63
C SER A 515 -12.67 -22.47 -32.10
N ARG A 516 -11.76 -23.32 -32.64
CA ARG A 516 -11.81 -23.82 -34.01
C ARG A 516 -13.00 -24.73 -34.28
N LEU A 517 -13.37 -25.56 -33.31
CA LEU A 517 -14.51 -26.47 -33.40
C LEU A 517 -15.85 -25.78 -33.09
N GLY A 518 -15.82 -24.55 -32.59
CA GLY A 518 -17.04 -23.81 -32.22
C GLY A 518 -17.79 -24.42 -31.04
N ILE A 519 -17.11 -25.22 -30.21
CA ILE A 519 -17.70 -25.88 -29.03
C ILE A 519 -17.45 -25.04 -27.78
N SER A 520 -18.47 -24.86 -26.95
CA SER A 520 -18.31 -24.25 -25.63
C SER A 520 -17.82 -25.30 -24.61
N PRO A 521 -16.86 -24.96 -23.75
CA PRO A 521 -16.50 -25.84 -22.64
C PRO A 521 -17.71 -26.03 -21.70
N PRO A 522 -17.84 -27.21 -21.06
CA PRO A 522 -18.91 -27.46 -20.11
C PRO A 522 -18.75 -26.53 -18.91
N LYS A 523 -19.85 -25.86 -18.50
CA LYS A 523 -19.80 -24.89 -17.39
C LYS A 523 -19.87 -25.58 -16.03
N GLY A 524 -20.64 -26.65 -15.95
CA GLY A 524 -20.91 -27.37 -14.70
C GLY A 524 -20.87 -28.89 -14.84
N ILE A 525 -20.33 -29.55 -13.81
CA ILE A 525 -20.29 -30.99 -13.67
C ILE A 525 -20.94 -31.37 -12.33
N LEU A 526 -21.87 -32.33 -12.34
CA LEU A 526 -22.51 -32.88 -11.15
C LEU A 526 -22.06 -34.34 -10.93
N LEU A 527 -21.38 -34.59 -9.82
CA LEU A 527 -21.03 -35.93 -9.32
C LEU A 527 -22.12 -36.43 -8.40
N TYR A 528 -22.69 -37.60 -8.67
CA TYR A 528 -23.69 -38.21 -7.79
C TYR A 528 -23.44 -39.69 -7.53
N GLY A 529 -23.99 -40.20 -6.43
CA GLY A 529 -24.02 -41.64 -6.12
C GLY A 529 -24.01 -41.89 -4.62
N PRO A 530 -23.78 -43.14 -4.17
CA PRO A 530 -23.79 -43.47 -2.75
C PRO A 530 -22.70 -42.73 -1.95
N PRO A 531 -22.92 -42.51 -0.64
CA PRO A 531 -21.91 -41.94 0.24
C PRO A 531 -20.69 -42.85 0.34
N GLY A 532 -19.53 -42.28 0.69
CA GLY A 532 -18.29 -43.05 0.88
C GLY A 532 -17.57 -43.50 -0.41
N CYS A 533 -18.06 -43.11 -1.59
CA CYS A 533 -17.46 -43.47 -2.89
C CYS A 533 -16.51 -42.40 -3.46
N SER A 534 -15.71 -41.75 -2.61
CA SER A 534 -14.61 -40.84 -3.00
C SER A 534 -14.96 -39.62 -3.88
N LYS A 535 -16.23 -39.15 -3.94
CA LYS A 535 -16.63 -37.97 -4.75
C LYS A 535 -15.80 -36.72 -4.43
N THR A 536 -15.65 -36.41 -3.14
CA THR A 536 -14.83 -35.29 -2.66
C THR A 536 -13.34 -35.48 -2.96
N LEU A 537 -12.82 -36.71 -2.94
CA LEU A 537 -11.41 -37.00 -3.24
C LEU A 537 -11.12 -36.84 -4.74
N ILE A 538 -12.03 -37.31 -5.60
CA ILE A 538 -11.94 -37.18 -7.06
C ILE A 538 -11.94 -35.72 -7.49
N ALA A 539 -12.81 -34.91 -6.90
CA ALA A 539 -12.83 -33.46 -7.12
C ALA A 539 -11.49 -32.79 -6.77
N LYS A 540 -10.94 -33.15 -5.60
CA LYS A 540 -9.64 -32.66 -5.14
C LYS A 540 -8.50 -33.08 -6.07
N ALA A 541 -8.45 -34.35 -6.48
CA ALA A 541 -7.43 -34.85 -7.40
C ALA A 541 -7.49 -34.18 -8.78
N ALA A 542 -8.69 -33.97 -9.32
CA ALA A 542 -8.87 -33.28 -10.59
C ALA A 542 -8.34 -31.84 -10.55
N ALA A 543 -8.57 -31.13 -9.43
CA ALA A 543 -8.05 -29.78 -9.26
C ALA A 543 -6.52 -29.73 -9.13
N THR A 544 -5.93 -30.66 -8.37
CA THR A 544 -4.47 -30.77 -8.22
C THR A 544 -3.76 -31.06 -9.53
N GLU A 545 -4.31 -31.94 -10.36
CA GLU A 545 -3.70 -32.28 -11.64
C GLU A 545 -3.87 -31.21 -12.70
N ALA A 546 -5.03 -30.56 -12.74
CA ALA A 546 -5.25 -29.40 -13.61
C ALA A 546 -4.41 -28.18 -13.17
N GLY A 547 -3.87 -28.18 -11.94
CA GLY A 547 -3.06 -27.08 -11.41
C GLY A 547 -3.84 -25.78 -11.25
N ILE A 548 -5.16 -25.87 -11.03
CA ILE A 548 -6.06 -24.72 -10.93
C ILE A 548 -6.43 -24.39 -9.48
N ASN A 549 -6.86 -23.15 -9.27
CA ASN A 549 -7.29 -22.67 -7.96
C ASN A 549 -8.57 -23.38 -7.52
N PHE A 550 -8.57 -24.04 -6.36
CA PHE A 550 -9.70 -24.85 -5.87
C PHE A 550 -10.43 -24.16 -4.72
N PHE A 551 -11.73 -23.94 -4.91
CA PHE A 551 -12.64 -23.35 -3.94
C PHE A 551 -13.61 -24.42 -3.43
N ALA A 552 -13.33 -25.04 -2.28
CA ALA A 552 -14.27 -25.96 -1.65
C ALA A 552 -15.29 -25.19 -0.79
N ILE A 553 -16.56 -25.48 -1.02
CA ILE A 553 -17.69 -24.97 -0.25
C ILE A 553 -18.50 -26.18 0.18
N LYS A 554 -18.70 -26.35 1.48
CA LYS A 554 -19.65 -27.37 1.97
C LYS A 554 -21.04 -26.74 2.06
N GLY A 555 -22.08 -27.46 1.63
CA GLY A 555 -23.47 -26.99 1.68
C GLY A 555 -23.85 -26.30 3.01
N PRO A 556 -23.60 -26.92 4.17
CA PRO A 556 -23.91 -26.31 5.48
C PRO A 556 -23.14 -25.02 5.80
N GLU A 557 -21.95 -24.79 5.23
CA GLU A 557 -21.14 -23.61 5.52
C GLU A 557 -21.74 -22.31 4.95
N VAL A 558 -22.60 -22.42 3.93
CA VAL A 558 -23.29 -21.29 3.32
C VAL A 558 -24.40 -20.74 4.23
N PHE A 559 -24.97 -21.58 5.10
CA PHE A 559 -26.07 -21.21 6.00
C PHE A 559 -25.64 -20.57 7.32
N ASN A 560 -24.47 -20.95 7.86
CA ASN A 560 -24.08 -20.58 9.23
C ASN A 560 -23.59 -19.13 9.42
N LYS A 561 -23.48 -18.33 8.35
CA LYS A 561 -23.10 -16.91 8.44
C LYS A 561 -24.33 -16.03 8.26
N TYR A 562 -25.10 -15.83 9.34
CA TYR A 562 -26.18 -14.85 9.51
C TYR A 562 -27.29 -14.76 8.43
N VAL A 563 -28.55 -14.70 8.89
CA VAL A 563 -29.75 -14.60 8.03
C VAL A 563 -29.66 -13.39 7.08
N GLY A 564 -29.45 -13.66 5.77
CA GLY A 564 -29.34 -12.64 4.71
C GLY A 564 -27.94 -12.44 4.10
N GLU A 565 -26.88 -12.96 4.72
CA GLU A 565 -25.52 -12.91 4.17
C GLU A 565 -25.18 -14.08 3.22
N SER A 566 -25.91 -15.20 3.28
CA SER A 566 -25.67 -16.40 2.47
C SER A 566 -25.69 -16.14 0.95
N GLU A 567 -26.62 -15.32 0.45
CA GLU A 567 -26.66 -14.94 -0.97
C GLU A 567 -25.43 -14.10 -1.36
N ARG A 568 -25.08 -13.11 -0.53
CA ARG A 568 -23.90 -12.27 -0.77
C ARG A 568 -22.62 -13.08 -0.75
N ALA A 569 -22.54 -14.07 0.14
CA ALA A 569 -21.41 -14.97 0.23
C ALA A 569 -21.22 -15.76 -1.08
N ILE A 570 -22.30 -16.32 -1.66
CA ILE A 570 -22.22 -16.99 -2.97
C ILE A 570 -21.70 -16.04 -4.05
N ARG A 571 -22.31 -14.86 -4.20
CA ARG A 571 -21.87 -13.87 -5.21
C ARG A 571 -20.41 -13.47 -5.01
N GLU A 572 -19.99 -13.29 -3.76
CA GLU A 572 -18.60 -12.95 -3.45
C GLU A 572 -17.64 -14.08 -3.78
N ILE A 573 -18.03 -15.34 -3.54
CA ILE A 573 -17.22 -16.51 -3.92
C ILE A 573 -17.09 -16.60 -5.44
N PHE A 574 -18.18 -16.45 -6.20
CA PHE A 574 -18.11 -16.43 -7.67
C PHE A 574 -17.29 -15.25 -8.20
N ARG A 575 -17.39 -14.07 -7.58
CA ARG A 575 -16.54 -12.91 -7.90
C ARG A 575 -15.07 -13.20 -7.62
N LYS A 576 -14.75 -13.83 -6.49
CA LYS A 576 -13.38 -14.22 -6.12
C LYS A 576 -12.83 -15.29 -7.05
N ALA A 577 -13.63 -16.28 -7.43
CA ALA A 577 -13.27 -17.31 -8.41
C ALA A 577 -12.96 -16.69 -9.77
N ARG A 578 -13.79 -15.74 -10.25
CA ARG A 578 -13.54 -14.98 -11.49
C ARG A 578 -12.20 -14.23 -11.45
N LEU A 579 -11.89 -13.56 -10.34
CA LEU A 579 -10.59 -12.88 -10.16
C LEU A 579 -9.40 -13.84 -10.08
N ALA A 580 -9.63 -15.07 -9.61
CA ALA A 580 -8.63 -16.12 -9.47
C ALA A 580 -8.62 -17.11 -10.66
N SER A 581 -9.20 -16.74 -11.81
CA SER A 581 -9.23 -17.59 -13.00
C SER A 581 -7.81 -17.90 -13.50
N PRO A 582 -7.46 -19.15 -13.85
CA PRO A 582 -8.32 -20.33 -13.92
C PRO A 582 -8.64 -20.94 -12.54
N SER A 583 -9.92 -21.24 -12.28
CA SER A 583 -10.38 -21.76 -10.99
C SER A 583 -11.50 -22.79 -11.08
N MET A 584 -11.55 -23.69 -10.11
CA MET A 584 -12.63 -24.65 -9.89
C MET A 584 -13.38 -24.30 -8.60
N ILE A 585 -14.71 -24.21 -8.69
CA ILE A 585 -15.60 -24.10 -7.52
C ILE A 585 -16.20 -25.48 -7.27
N PHE A 586 -15.92 -26.05 -6.09
CA PHE A 586 -16.45 -27.34 -5.66
C PHE A 586 -17.51 -27.17 -4.58
N PHE A 587 -18.75 -27.54 -4.89
CA PHE A 587 -19.85 -27.62 -3.94
C PHE A 587 -20.00 -29.05 -3.44
N ASP A 588 -19.65 -29.31 -2.18
CA ASP A 588 -19.92 -30.59 -1.52
C ASP A 588 -21.30 -30.54 -0.86
N GLU A 589 -22.04 -31.65 -0.90
CA GLU A 589 -23.39 -31.77 -0.34
C GLU A 589 -24.34 -30.66 -0.84
N ILE A 590 -24.40 -30.46 -2.17
CA ILE A 590 -25.29 -29.45 -2.78
C ILE A 590 -26.77 -29.72 -2.49
N ASP A 591 -27.13 -30.96 -2.15
CA ASP A 591 -28.46 -31.35 -1.71
C ASP A 591 -28.90 -30.63 -0.42
N ALA A 592 -27.97 -30.23 0.46
CA ALA A 592 -28.28 -29.39 1.61
C ALA A 592 -28.76 -27.98 1.20
N LEU A 593 -28.32 -27.48 0.06
CA LEU A 593 -28.71 -26.16 -0.48
C LEU A 593 -29.94 -26.21 -1.39
N SER A 594 -30.31 -27.41 -1.85
CA SER A 594 -31.26 -27.63 -2.94
C SER A 594 -32.48 -28.43 -2.50
N ILE A 595 -33.06 -28.14 -1.34
CA ILE A 595 -34.33 -28.76 -0.95
C ILE A 595 -35.43 -28.26 -1.90
N ASN A 596 -36.24 -29.18 -2.43
CA ASN A 596 -37.30 -28.87 -3.40
C ASN A 596 -38.17 -27.66 -2.99
N ARG A 597 -38.40 -26.77 -3.98
CA ARG A 597 -39.27 -25.60 -3.86
C ARG A 597 -40.66 -26.05 -3.37
N GLY A 598 -41.07 -25.57 -2.20
CA GLY A 598 -42.37 -25.90 -1.60
C GLY A 598 -42.31 -26.48 -0.18
N SER A 599 -41.13 -26.90 0.28
CA SER A 599 -40.90 -27.34 1.66
C SER A 599 -40.26 -26.23 2.52
N GLY A 600 -41.02 -25.19 2.84
CA GLY A 600 -40.95 -24.49 4.13
C GLY A 600 -39.87 -23.42 4.40
N GLU A 601 -38.85 -23.17 3.57
CA GLU A 601 -37.84 -22.15 3.89
C GLU A 601 -37.59 -21.16 2.73
N GLU A 602 -38.23 -19.98 2.80
CA GLU A 602 -38.01 -18.87 1.84
C GLU A 602 -36.54 -18.46 1.71
N THR A 603 -35.72 -18.69 2.74
CA THR A 603 -34.29 -18.41 2.74
C THR A 603 -33.52 -19.29 1.77
N ASN A 604 -33.89 -20.57 1.62
CA ASN A 604 -33.18 -21.51 0.75
C ASN A 604 -33.45 -21.20 -0.72
N ASP A 605 -34.70 -20.87 -1.04
CA ASP A 605 -35.10 -20.49 -2.40
C ASP A 605 -34.35 -19.25 -2.92
N ARG A 606 -34.05 -18.29 -2.03
CA ARG A 606 -33.28 -17.08 -2.38
C ARG A 606 -31.81 -17.43 -2.65
N VAL A 607 -31.19 -18.29 -1.84
CA VAL A 607 -29.81 -18.75 -2.01
C VAL A 607 -29.66 -19.58 -3.30
N LEU A 608 -30.60 -20.48 -3.57
CA LEU A 608 -30.65 -21.27 -4.80
C LEU A 608 -30.82 -20.36 -6.03
N SER A 609 -31.74 -19.39 -5.97
CA SER A 609 -31.93 -18.43 -7.06
C SER A 609 -30.68 -17.59 -7.33
N ALA A 610 -29.94 -17.21 -6.29
CA ALA A 610 -28.66 -16.53 -6.44
C ALA A 610 -27.60 -17.42 -7.11
N LEU A 611 -27.50 -18.69 -6.71
CA LEU A 611 -26.61 -19.66 -7.34
C LEU A 611 -26.95 -19.85 -8.83
N LEU A 612 -28.25 -19.98 -9.15
CA LEU A 612 -28.71 -20.10 -10.53
C LEU A 612 -28.37 -18.87 -11.36
N ASN A 613 -28.55 -17.66 -10.81
CA ASN A 613 -28.20 -16.41 -11.49
C ASN A 613 -26.69 -16.29 -11.74
N GLU A 614 -25.84 -16.76 -10.82
CA GLU A 614 -24.38 -16.75 -11.03
C GLU A 614 -23.94 -17.83 -12.05
N LEU A 615 -24.61 -18.98 -12.13
CA LEU A 615 -24.37 -20.01 -13.15
C LEU A 615 -24.82 -19.57 -14.55
N ASP A 616 -25.99 -18.92 -14.64
CA ASP A 616 -26.57 -18.40 -15.88
C ASP A 616 -25.94 -17.08 -16.34
N GLY A 617 -25.13 -16.45 -15.49
CA GLY A 617 -24.65 -15.08 -15.62
C GLY A 617 -24.24 -14.66 -17.04
N ILE A 618 -24.59 -13.41 -17.37
CA ILE A 618 -24.40 -12.79 -18.70
C ILE A 618 -22.90 -12.67 -19.06
N GLU A 619 -22.02 -12.61 -18.07
CA GLU A 619 -20.58 -12.75 -18.28
C GLU A 619 -20.22 -14.23 -18.36
N ASN A 620 -19.78 -14.69 -19.52
CA ASN A 620 -19.23 -16.03 -19.66
C ASN A 620 -18.14 -16.23 -18.60
N LEU A 621 -18.30 -17.25 -17.76
CA LEU A 621 -17.29 -17.73 -16.82
C LEU A 621 -16.05 -18.19 -17.62
N ILE A 622 -15.16 -17.27 -17.97
CA ILE A 622 -13.95 -17.58 -18.71
C ILE A 622 -13.02 -18.36 -17.77
N ASN A 623 -12.86 -19.66 -18.05
CA ASN A 623 -12.02 -20.61 -17.31
C ASN A 623 -12.39 -20.78 -15.82
N VAL A 624 -13.66 -20.61 -15.47
CA VAL A 624 -14.20 -21.01 -14.16
C VAL A 624 -15.09 -22.23 -14.35
N THR A 625 -14.73 -23.35 -13.76
CA THR A 625 -15.50 -24.61 -13.83
C THR A 625 -16.20 -24.85 -12.50
N VAL A 626 -17.50 -25.18 -12.54
CA VAL A 626 -18.25 -25.53 -11.34
C VAL A 626 -18.41 -27.05 -11.25
N LEU A 627 -18.00 -27.63 -10.12
CA LEU A 627 -18.14 -29.04 -9.81
C LEU A 627 -19.02 -29.17 -8.57
N ALA A 628 -20.09 -29.94 -8.64
CA ALA A 628 -20.95 -30.21 -7.49
C ALA A 628 -20.97 -31.70 -7.17
N ALA A 629 -21.05 -32.06 -5.89
CA ALA A 629 -21.23 -33.42 -5.43
C ALA A 629 -22.53 -33.56 -4.63
N THR A 630 -23.24 -34.66 -4.85
CA THR A 630 -24.45 -35.01 -4.10
C THR A 630 -24.48 -36.49 -3.78
N ASN A 631 -25.03 -36.82 -2.62
CA ASN A 631 -25.40 -38.18 -2.29
C ASN A 631 -26.87 -38.47 -2.64
N ARG A 632 -27.70 -37.43 -2.76
CA ARG A 632 -29.15 -37.54 -2.95
C ARG A 632 -29.63 -36.79 -4.20
N PRO A 633 -29.52 -37.41 -5.39
CA PRO A 633 -29.94 -36.78 -6.63
C PRO A 633 -31.48 -36.58 -6.72
N ASP A 634 -32.27 -37.27 -5.90
CA ASP A 634 -33.74 -37.12 -5.78
C ASP A 634 -34.16 -35.74 -5.25
N VAL A 635 -33.35 -35.15 -4.37
CA VAL A 635 -33.69 -33.91 -3.68
C VAL A 635 -33.37 -32.68 -4.53
N ILE A 636 -32.45 -32.81 -5.50
CA ILE A 636 -31.95 -31.70 -6.29
C ILE A 636 -33.04 -31.08 -7.18
N ASP A 637 -33.08 -29.74 -7.22
CA ASP A 637 -33.98 -28.99 -8.10
C ASP A 637 -33.63 -29.26 -9.56
N ASN A 638 -34.61 -29.70 -10.35
CA ASN A 638 -34.50 -29.90 -11.81
C ASN A 638 -34.00 -28.64 -12.53
N ALA A 639 -34.16 -27.45 -11.94
CA ALA A 639 -33.58 -26.22 -12.46
C ALA A 639 -32.06 -26.32 -12.62
N LEU A 640 -31.34 -26.93 -11.67
CA LEU A 640 -29.88 -27.07 -11.72
C LEU A 640 -29.41 -28.01 -12.86
N LEU A 641 -30.25 -28.98 -13.24
CA LEU A 641 -29.97 -29.99 -14.26
C LEU A 641 -30.24 -29.51 -15.70
N ARG A 642 -30.70 -28.27 -15.89
CA ARG A 642 -30.97 -27.72 -17.22
C ARG A 642 -29.66 -27.45 -17.98
N PRO A 643 -29.64 -27.66 -19.31
CA PRO A 643 -28.50 -27.29 -20.15
C PRO A 643 -28.10 -25.82 -19.97
N GLY A 644 -26.80 -25.55 -19.86
CA GLY A 644 -26.24 -24.24 -19.53
C GLY A 644 -25.79 -24.09 -18.07
N ARG A 645 -26.16 -25.04 -17.20
CA ARG A 645 -25.79 -25.10 -15.77
C ARG A 645 -24.93 -26.34 -15.51
N PHE A 646 -25.49 -27.42 -14.95
CA PHE A 646 -24.80 -28.70 -14.85
C PHE A 646 -25.00 -29.53 -16.13
N ASP A 647 -24.15 -29.28 -17.12
CA ASP A 647 -24.21 -29.92 -18.44
C ASP A 647 -23.82 -31.41 -18.38
N LYS A 648 -22.88 -31.77 -17.49
CA LYS A 648 -22.39 -33.14 -17.35
C LYS A 648 -22.77 -33.73 -16.00
N ILE A 649 -23.56 -34.79 -16.02
CA ILE A 649 -23.89 -35.58 -14.83
C ILE A 649 -23.06 -36.87 -14.85
N VAL A 650 -22.30 -37.13 -13.78
CA VAL A 650 -21.38 -38.26 -13.68
C VAL A 650 -21.75 -39.11 -12.47
N TYR A 651 -22.11 -40.36 -12.74
CA TYR A 651 -22.38 -41.35 -11.70
C TYR A 651 -21.07 -41.92 -11.15
N VAL A 652 -20.89 -41.81 -9.83
CA VAL A 652 -19.79 -42.41 -9.07
C VAL A 652 -20.36 -43.58 -8.26
N GLY A 653 -20.22 -44.78 -8.83
CA GLY A 653 -20.71 -46.03 -8.26
C GLY A 653 -19.79 -46.64 -7.19
N LEU A 654 -20.22 -47.80 -6.69
CA LEU A 654 -19.42 -48.64 -5.80
C LEU A 654 -18.17 -49.18 -6.53
N PRO A 655 -17.08 -49.45 -5.80
CA PRO A 655 -15.84 -49.94 -6.39
C PRO A 655 -15.97 -51.40 -6.85
N ASP A 656 -15.58 -51.66 -8.10
CA ASP A 656 -15.42 -53.01 -8.65
C ASP A 656 -14.29 -53.78 -7.94
N LEU A 657 -14.22 -55.09 -8.14
CA LEU A 657 -13.18 -55.94 -7.54
C LEU A 657 -11.76 -55.44 -7.81
N GLU A 658 -11.48 -54.99 -9.03
CA GLU A 658 -10.18 -54.38 -9.40
C GLU A 658 -9.95 -53.06 -8.65
N THR A 659 -10.99 -52.21 -8.59
CA THR A 659 -10.94 -50.95 -7.86
C THR A 659 -10.69 -51.16 -6.37
N ARG A 660 -11.30 -52.19 -5.76
CA ARG A 660 -11.07 -52.56 -4.35
C ARG A 660 -9.64 -53.01 -4.12
N LYS A 661 -9.08 -53.84 -5.00
CA LYS A 661 -7.66 -54.24 -4.93
C LYS A 661 -6.75 -53.02 -4.93
N ASP A 662 -7.02 -52.04 -5.77
CA ASP A 662 -6.22 -50.81 -5.84
C ASP A 662 -6.38 -49.94 -4.59
N ILE A 663 -7.59 -49.83 -4.03
CA ILE A 663 -7.83 -49.14 -2.75
C ILE A 663 -7.02 -49.79 -1.62
N PHE A 664 -7.03 -51.13 -1.53
CA PHE A 664 -6.22 -51.86 -0.55
C PHE A 664 -4.73 -51.60 -0.74
N LYS A 665 -4.22 -51.67 -1.98
CA LYS A 665 -2.81 -51.34 -2.28
C LYS A 665 -2.43 -49.93 -1.82
N ILE A 666 -3.29 -48.94 -2.06
CA ILE A 666 -3.04 -47.55 -1.64
C ILE A 666 -2.97 -47.46 -0.11
N LYS A 667 -3.90 -48.09 0.61
CA LYS A 667 -3.90 -48.08 2.09
C LYS A 667 -2.72 -48.86 2.67
N PHE A 668 -2.33 -49.95 2.03
CA PHE A 668 -1.23 -50.80 2.49
C PHE A 668 0.14 -50.13 2.32
N ARG A 669 0.27 -49.08 1.50
CA ARG A 669 1.48 -48.23 1.49
C ARG A 669 1.69 -47.48 2.80
N THR A 670 0.61 -47.21 3.53
CA THR A 670 0.66 -46.43 4.78
C THR A 670 0.70 -47.31 6.04
N MET A 671 0.40 -48.61 5.92
CA MET A 671 0.28 -49.54 7.05
C MET A 671 1.34 -50.64 6.96
N ASN A 672 1.87 -51.06 8.10
CA ASN A 672 2.81 -52.18 8.18
C ASN A 672 2.04 -53.50 8.30
N ILE A 673 2.15 -54.36 7.29
CA ILE A 673 1.33 -55.56 7.14
C ILE A 673 2.24 -56.79 7.06
N ALA A 674 1.81 -57.88 7.68
CA ALA A 674 2.50 -59.16 7.58
C ALA A 674 2.30 -59.80 6.20
N ASN A 675 3.28 -60.58 5.74
CA ASN A 675 3.23 -61.30 4.45
C ASN A 675 2.08 -62.32 4.33
N ASP A 676 1.34 -62.56 5.42
CA ASP A 676 0.22 -63.50 5.51
C ASP A 676 -1.11 -62.91 4.99
N VAL A 677 -1.14 -61.62 4.63
CA VAL A 677 -2.36 -60.94 4.17
C VAL A 677 -2.42 -60.91 2.63
N ASP A 678 -3.38 -61.64 2.06
CA ASP A 678 -3.66 -61.59 0.63
C ASP A 678 -4.72 -60.53 0.28
N ILE A 679 -4.36 -59.60 -0.59
CA ILE A 679 -5.23 -58.53 -1.10
C ILE A 679 -6.38 -59.10 -1.93
N GLN A 680 -6.14 -60.20 -2.64
CA GLN A 680 -7.16 -60.79 -3.51
C GLN A 680 -8.32 -61.37 -2.71
N GLU A 681 -8.01 -62.17 -1.68
CA GLU A 681 -9.01 -62.75 -0.78
C GLU A 681 -9.84 -61.68 -0.05
N LEU A 682 -9.19 -60.61 0.44
CA LEU A 682 -9.90 -59.50 1.07
C LEU A 682 -10.83 -58.75 0.11
N SER A 683 -10.43 -58.58 -1.15
CA SER A 683 -11.22 -57.87 -2.16
C SER A 683 -12.47 -58.65 -2.60
N GLU A 684 -12.42 -59.98 -2.55
CA GLU A 684 -13.56 -60.86 -2.80
C GLU A 684 -14.55 -60.85 -1.63
N LYS A 685 -14.07 -60.90 -0.39
CA LYS A 685 -14.93 -60.86 0.81
C LYS A 685 -15.62 -59.50 1.03
N THR A 686 -15.05 -58.42 0.50
CA THR A 686 -15.55 -57.04 0.64
C THR A 686 -16.47 -56.59 -0.50
N ASP A 687 -17.17 -57.53 -1.13
CA ASP A 687 -18.11 -57.17 -2.19
C ASP A 687 -19.30 -56.34 -1.66
N GLY A 688 -19.63 -55.27 -2.40
CA GLY A 688 -20.65 -54.30 -2.02
C GLY A 688 -20.21 -53.23 -1.01
N CYS A 689 -18.95 -53.24 -0.56
CA CYS A 689 -18.42 -52.22 0.33
C CYS A 689 -17.97 -50.95 -0.43
N SER A 690 -18.20 -49.78 0.17
CA SER A 690 -17.70 -48.50 -0.33
C SER A 690 -16.21 -48.29 -0.01
N GLY A 691 -15.56 -47.34 -0.68
CA GLY A 691 -14.16 -47.01 -0.41
C GLY A 691 -13.91 -46.52 1.02
N ALA A 692 -14.88 -45.82 1.62
CA ALA A 692 -14.83 -45.41 3.02
C ALA A 692 -14.95 -46.60 3.99
N GLU A 693 -15.81 -47.57 3.69
CA GLU A 693 -15.96 -48.79 4.50
C GLU A 693 -14.70 -49.67 4.42
N ILE A 694 -14.06 -49.76 3.24
CA ILE A 694 -12.76 -50.45 3.11
C ILE A 694 -11.67 -49.74 3.94
N ALA A 695 -11.68 -48.40 3.97
CA ALA A 695 -10.75 -47.66 4.81
C ALA A 695 -11.03 -47.86 6.30
N ALA A 696 -12.31 -47.92 6.71
CA ALA A 696 -12.71 -48.23 8.07
C ALA A 696 -12.29 -49.66 8.47
N LEU A 697 -12.47 -50.65 7.59
CA LEU A 697 -12.02 -52.03 7.80
C LEU A 697 -10.51 -52.09 8.10
N CYS A 698 -9.70 -51.34 7.33
CA CYS A 698 -8.26 -51.27 7.56
C CYS A 698 -7.91 -50.60 8.90
N GLN A 699 -8.67 -49.59 9.32
CA GLN A 699 -8.50 -48.94 10.62
C GLN A 699 -8.87 -49.88 11.76
N ASP A 700 -10.01 -50.58 11.66
CA ASP A 700 -10.47 -51.56 12.65
C ASP A 700 -9.50 -52.73 12.77
N ALA A 701 -8.92 -53.20 11.66
CA ALA A 701 -7.86 -54.20 11.68
C ALA A 701 -6.62 -53.70 12.44
N GLY A 702 -6.25 -52.43 12.30
CA GLY A 702 -5.18 -51.79 13.07
C GLY A 702 -5.50 -51.70 14.57
N ILE A 703 -6.72 -51.31 14.93
CA ILE A 703 -7.18 -51.25 16.32
C ILE A 703 -7.22 -52.65 16.95
N ASN A 704 -7.68 -53.66 16.20
CA ASN A 704 -7.67 -55.06 16.64
C ASN A 704 -6.25 -55.60 16.85
N ALA A 705 -5.28 -55.17 16.03
CA ALA A 705 -3.87 -55.48 16.25
C ALA A 705 -3.36 -54.86 17.56
N MET A 706 -3.76 -53.62 17.85
CA MET A 706 -3.43 -52.94 19.13
C MET A 706 -4.08 -53.60 20.34
N TYR A 707 -5.31 -54.12 20.21
CA TYR A 707 -5.97 -54.86 21.29
C TYR A 707 -5.25 -56.18 21.62
N ASP A 708 -4.74 -56.87 20.59
CA ASP A 708 -4.00 -58.11 20.79
C ASP A 708 -2.58 -57.81 21.36
N ASN A 709 -1.91 -56.74 20.91
CA ASN A 709 -0.67 -56.26 21.50
C ASN A 709 -0.47 -54.75 21.25
N ILE A 710 -0.34 -53.96 22.32
CA ILE A 710 -0.16 -52.50 22.25
C ILE A 710 1.12 -52.12 21.48
N ASN A 711 2.14 -52.99 21.48
CA ASN A 711 3.41 -52.78 20.76
C ASN A 711 3.48 -53.56 19.42
N ALA A 712 2.35 -53.97 18.85
CA ALA A 712 2.33 -54.67 17.57
C ALA A 712 2.94 -53.81 16.46
N ILE A 713 3.92 -54.38 15.73
CA ILE A 713 4.61 -53.71 14.60
C ILE A 713 3.88 -53.99 13.27
N ASN A 714 3.23 -55.16 13.15
CA ASN A 714 2.61 -55.63 11.92
C ASN A 714 1.16 -56.06 12.17
N ILE A 715 0.29 -55.83 11.17
CA ILE A 715 -1.09 -56.30 11.16
C ILE A 715 -1.15 -57.69 10.49
N GLU A 716 -1.62 -58.69 11.22
CA GLU A 716 -1.86 -60.06 10.76
C GLU A 716 -3.26 -60.26 10.15
N LYS A 717 -3.42 -61.35 9.39
CA LYS A 717 -4.70 -61.77 8.78
C LYS A 717 -5.84 -61.91 9.78
N LYS A 718 -5.54 -62.40 10.99
CA LYS A 718 -6.52 -62.60 12.07
C LYS A 718 -7.25 -61.31 12.46
N HIS A 719 -6.57 -60.17 12.39
CA HIS A 719 -7.18 -58.88 12.75
C HIS A 719 -8.14 -58.39 11.66
N PHE A 720 -7.84 -58.68 10.39
CA PHE A 720 -8.75 -58.42 9.28
C PHE A 720 -9.98 -59.33 9.32
N ASP A 721 -9.82 -60.61 9.67
CA ASP A 721 -10.96 -61.51 9.82
C ASP A 721 -11.89 -61.09 10.98
N LYS A 722 -11.33 -60.64 12.11
CA LYS A 722 -12.11 -60.03 13.21
C LYS A 722 -12.83 -58.75 12.76
N ALA A 723 -12.16 -57.91 11.97
CA ALA A 723 -12.76 -56.67 11.45
C ALA A 723 -13.89 -56.95 10.46
N LEU A 724 -13.76 -57.99 9.61
CA LEU A 724 -14.80 -58.41 8.67
C LEU A 724 -16.08 -58.89 9.37
N MET A 725 -15.96 -59.54 10.54
CA MET A 725 -17.13 -59.96 11.33
C MET A 725 -17.95 -58.78 11.86
N ASN A 726 -17.30 -57.66 12.14
CA ASN A 726 -17.95 -56.45 12.67
C ASN A 726 -18.42 -55.48 11.58
N LEU A 727 -18.11 -55.75 10.31
CA LEU A 727 -18.40 -54.84 9.21
C LEU A 727 -19.89 -54.85 8.87
N VAL A 728 -20.57 -53.73 9.11
CA VAL A 728 -21.94 -53.48 8.65
C VAL A 728 -21.89 -52.83 7.29
N LYS A 729 -22.54 -53.45 6.30
CA LYS A 729 -22.69 -52.87 4.95
C LYS A 729 -23.82 -51.86 4.97
N HIS A 730 -23.53 -50.59 4.76
CA HIS A 730 -24.55 -49.54 4.77
C HIS A 730 -25.27 -49.38 3.42
N THR A 731 -24.67 -49.88 2.33
CA THR A 731 -25.28 -49.87 0.99
C THR A 731 -26.19 -51.07 0.75
N THR A 732 -27.50 -50.83 0.69
CA THR A 732 -28.48 -51.86 0.29
C THR A 732 -28.56 -51.99 -1.24
N LEU A 733 -28.96 -53.18 -1.72
CA LEU A 733 -29.18 -53.43 -3.15
C LEU A 733 -30.25 -52.49 -3.74
N GLU A 734 -31.28 -52.16 -2.96
CA GLU A 734 -32.34 -51.21 -3.34
C GLU A 734 -31.79 -49.81 -3.63
N MET A 735 -30.82 -49.32 -2.83
CA MET A 735 -30.18 -48.03 -3.10
C MET A 735 -29.37 -48.05 -4.41
N ILE A 736 -28.73 -49.18 -4.73
CA ILE A 736 -27.94 -49.31 -5.96
C ILE A 736 -28.86 -49.27 -7.19
N ASP A 737 -29.98 -49.98 -7.13
CA ASP A 737 -30.99 -49.97 -8.19
C ASP A 737 -31.64 -48.59 -8.35
N PHE A 738 -31.81 -47.85 -7.25
CA PHE A 738 -32.23 -46.46 -7.29
C PHE A 738 -31.24 -45.58 -8.08
N TYR A 739 -29.93 -45.65 -7.81
CA TYR A 739 -28.95 -44.83 -8.55
C TYR A 739 -28.81 -45.25 -10.02
N LYS A 740 -28.92 -46.55 -10.31
CA LYS A 740 -28.89 -47.09 -11.68
C LYS A 740 -30.12 -46.65 -12.47
N SER A 741 -31.31 -46.73 -11.86
CA SER A 741 -32.56 -46.27 -12.49
C SER A 741 -32.56 -44.76 -12.72
N PHE A 742 -32.01 -43.96 -11.79
CA PHE A 742 -31.84 -42.52 -11.99
C PHE A 742 -30.93 -42.20 -13.19
N ASN A 743 -29.82 -42.94 -13.36
CA ASN A 743 -28.95 -42.79 -14.53
C ASN A 743 -29.69 -43.11 -15.84
N HIS A 744 -30.48 -44.20 -15.86
CA HIS A 744 -31.24 -44.62 -17.03
C HIS A 744 -32.40 -43.66 -17.35
N GLY A 745 -33.10 -43.15 -16.34
CA GLY A 745 -34.21 -42.20 -16.51
C GLY A 745 -33.80 -40.85 -17.11
N HIS A 746 -32.54 -40.44 -16.93
CA HIS A 746 -31.99 -39.25 -17.58
C HIS A 746 -31.52 -39.51 -19.02
N LEU A 747 -30.95 -40.68 -19.32
CA LEU A 747 -30.57 -41.08 -20.67
C LEU A 747 -31.76 -41.11 -21.65
N PHE A 748 -32.95 -41.50 -21.18
CA PHE A 748 -34.17 -41.56 -22.01
C PHE A 748 -34.93 -40.24 -22.16
N LYS A 749 -34.62 -39.19 -21.37
CA LYS A 749 -35.24 -37.87 -21.52
C LYS A 749 -34.52 -36.96 -22.52
N HIS A 750 -33.35 -37.38 -23.01
CA HIS A 750 -32.52 -36.64 -23.97
C HIS A 750 -32.47 -37.27 -25.38
N THR A 751 -33.29 -38.30 -25.63
CA THR A 751 -33.69 -38.76 -26.97
C THR A 751 -35.11 -38.32 -27.23
#